data_AF-A0A3D1Q8N1-F1
#
_entry.id   AF-A0A3D1Q8N1-F1
#
_cell.length_a   1.000
_cell.length_b   1.000
_cell.length_c   1.000
_cell.angle_alpha   90.00
_cell.angle_beta   90.00
_cell.angle_gamma   90.00
#
_symmetry.space_group_name_H-M   'P 1'
#
loop_
_entity.id
_entity.type
_entity.pdbx_description
1 polymer ?
#
loop_
_entity_poly.entity_id
_entity_poly.type
_entity_poly.pdbx_seq_one_letter_code
_entity_poly.pdbx_strand_id
1 'polypeptide(L)'
;MCQTGFLEKGGIVLRLSPKKILVLTLIVALAVPVWVGAAEAPVTRLSGADRYATAVAISKEGWSYSGAVVIARGDHYADALAGVPLAAMHQAPILLTPRDSLAPETRAEIEALGAHTVIILGGTGAVGSSVEAELTEMGLMVERVSGNNRFDTAAAIAARVAPNGSYSAIVASGRDYPDALAAASYAGSLGYPILLVEKDKIPAETAAAIAALGVGETILAGGTAVAAASVMDKLPGCVRVSGANRFETAVALARHFQPDLETVFVASGRGFADAITGAALAARYGRGLLLVDKGVPEGVAGYLSENEIGSIIIFGGAAVVADSVADTLTGIISIVGKKVELLSSAVMTTLPGGGEAIRFPYAGYVTTVQGVSGDYVRLQFGRRSGWVPQESVQLTDREEDYIRLGWQFISGSDARYIQTSPDVSGYNVYSPVMYSVRSNGLYTLKNFSNNIALAHQNGYMVWLTIQQFGTSPNFGDNIIDEIIAVALQHDVDGLNIDFEGMGEQNRAGFTAFMAKLYPRAKALGLAVSVDVTRHSNNRYGLSYDRAALARVSDYLALMAYDQHWASSPVAGSTASMSWTDSAIRLLLNEVPAEKVLLGIPFFTRNWRYDGTIVADQDLVVMLEVMRLRTEPTTAGGSATVIRTAQIGEAFTCLGEVAGESIGGDTKWYMVDVDGQVGYVSGYSGYTRFIPQGEVHGEAGLSNYAIPMQSALDILANYDAGTGTSQFTTLAGTVVQMRNVQIEADAASGQTKVTYIDVQNRLNEIWLEDYDSLCKRRQLMELYNLGGLAAWSLEWLDNGQQAWNMLKD
;
A
#
# COMPACT_ATOMS: atom_id res chain seq x y z
N MET A 1 -2.70 -25.34 16.01
CA MET A 1 -3.06 -26.37 15.01
C MET A 1 -4.42 -26.02 14.45
N CYS A 2 -4.50 -25.56 13.20
CA CYS A 2 -5.76 -25.50 12.45
C CYS A 2 -5.59 -26.45 11.26
N GLN A 3 -6.49 -27.42 11.09
CA GLN A 3 -6.42 -28.39 9.97
C GLN A 3 -7.57 -28.15 8.99
N THR A 4 -7.22 -27.96 7.72
CA THR A 4 -8.13 -27.63 6.62
C THR A 4 -8.88 -28.87 6.11
N GLY A 5 -10.03 -29.16 6.70
CA GLY A 5 -10.94 -30.23 6.24
C GLY A 5 -11.79 -29.81 5.04
N PHE A 6 -11.32 -30.07 3.81
CA PHE A 6 -12.12 -29.86 2.59
C PHE A 6 -13.21 -30.93 2.42
N LEU A 7 -14.43 -30.50 2.07
CA LEU A 7 -15.56 -31.37 1.74
C LEU A 7 -15.55 -31.76 0.25
N GLU A 8 -15.31 -33.04 -0.05
CA GLU A 8 -15.51 -33.58 -1.40
C GLU A 8 -17.00 -33.64 -1.79
N LYS A 9 -17.32 -33.32 -3.05
CA LYS A 9 -18.66 -33.54 -3.63
C LYS A 9 -18.58 -34.32 -4.95
N GLY A 10 -18.95 -35.60 -4.87
CA GLY A 10 -19.47 -36.48 -5.93
C GLY A 10 -19.08 -36.21 -7.39
N GLY A 11 -18.02 -36.88 -7.86
CA GLY A 11 -17.74 -37.03 -9.30
C GLY A 11 -18.59 -38.13 -9.95
N ILE A 12 -19.25 -37.83 -11.07
CA ILE A 12 -20.04 -38.81 -11.84
C ILE A 12 -19.13 -39.68 -12.71
N VAL A 13 -19.25 -41.01 -12.58
CA VAL A 13 -18.47 -41.97 -13.37
C VAL A 13 -19.12 -42.24 -14.72
N LEU A 14 -18.60 -41.64 -15.79
CA LEU A 14 -18.92 -42.02 -17.17
C LEU A 14 -17.85 -42.98 -17.75
N ARG A 15 -18.19 -44.27 -17.83
CA ARG A 15 -17.42 -45.25 -18.61
C ARG A 15 -17.80 -45.16 -20.09
N LEU A 16 -16.82 -44.88 -20.96
CA LEU A 16 -16.94 -45.12 -22.40
C LEU A 16 -15.88 -46.13 -22.86
N SER A 17 -16.25 -46.97 -23.83
CA SER A 17 -15.50 -48.19 -24.19
C SER A 17 -14.47 -47.97 -25.31
N PRO A 18 -13.36 -48.72 -25.32
CA PRO A 18 -12.26 -48.45 -26.25
C PRO A 18 -12.49 -49.05 -27.63
N LYS A 19 -12.32 -48.24 -28.69
CA LYS A 19 -11.78 -48.67 -30.00
C LYS A 19 -11.45 -47.50 -30.93
N LYS A 20 -10.16 -47.45 -31.33
CA LYS A 20 -9.63 -46.84 -32.57
C LYS A 20 -9.88 -45.34 -32.81
N ILE A 21 -8.85 -44.55 -32.52
CA ILE A 21 -8.02 -43.91 -33.57
C ILE A 21 -6.57 -43.92 -33.07
N LEU A 22 -5.59 -43.98 -33.98
CA LEU A 22 -4.17 -44.16 -33.66
C LEU A 22 -3.32 -43.22 -34.51
N VAL A 23 -2.63 -42.29 -33.86
CA VAL A 23 -1.43 -41.63 -34.39
C VAL A 23 -0.41 -41.58 -33.25
N LEU A 24 0.61 -42.42 -33.34
CA LEU A 24 1.69 -42.51 -32.35
C LEU A 24 2.86 -41.62 -32.82
N THR A 25 2.82 -40.32 -32.53
CA THR A 25 3.92 -39.43 -32.87
C THR A 25 5.07 -39.63 -31.88
N LEU A 26 6.14 -40.28 -32.35
CA LEU A 26 7.36 -40.51 -31.61
C LEU A 26 8.06 -39.17 -31.31
N ILE A 27 7.90 -38.63 -30.10
CA ILE A 27 8.71 -37.51 -29.63
C ILE A 27 10.13 -38.03 -29.40
N VAL A 28 10.98 -37.87 -30.41
CA VAL A 28 12.42 -37.97 -30.26
C VAL A 28 12.84 -36.87 -29.29
N ALA A 29 13.41 -37.26 -28.15
CA ALA A 29 13.99 -36.33 -27.19
C ALA A 29 15.28 -35.72 -27.76
N LEU A 30 15.13 -34.77 -28.68
CA LEU A 30 16.17 -33.81 -29.00
C LEU A 30 16.43 -32.98 -27.75
N ALA A 31 17.41 -33.41 -26.98
CA ALA A 31 18.06 -32.58 -25.97
C ALA A 31 18.83 -31.45 -26.67
N VAL A 32 18.07 -30.47 -27.18
CA VAL A 32 18.61 -29.13 -27.41
C VAL A 32 19.11 -28.68 -26.03
N PRO A 33 20.42 -28.43 -25.85
CA PRO A 33 20.85 -27.80 -24.62
C PRO A 33 20.20 -26.43 -24.59
N VAL A 34 19.27 -26.22 -23.66
CA VAL A 34 18.81 -24.87 -23.33
C VAL A 34 20.03 -24.14 -22.83
N TRP A 35 20.66 -23.36 -23.70
CA TRP A 35 21.60 -22.35 -23.32
C TRP A 35 20.83 -21.34 -22.49
N VAL A 36 20.84 -21.57 -21.17
CA VAL A 36 20.64 -20.50 -20.20
C VAL A 36 21.83 -19.58 -20.41
N GLY A 37 21.66 -18.62 -21.33
CA GLY A 37 22.57 -17.49 -21.43
C GLY A 37 22.70 -16.87 -20.05
N ALA A 38 23.92 -16.56 -19.63
CA ALA A 38 24.11 -15.81 -18.40
C ALA A 38 23.29 -14.52 -18.55
N ALA A 39 22.41 -14.26 -17.58
CA ALA A 39 21.63 -13.03 -17.57
C ALA A 39 22.61 -11.85 -17.63
N GLU A 40 22.39 -10.95 -18.58
CA GLU A 40 23.26 -9.81 -18.78
C GLU A 40 23.25 -8.95 -17.52
N ALA A 41 24.43 -8.50 -17.07
CA ALA A 41 24.54 -7.83 -15.79
C ALA A 41 23.75 -6.50 -15.85
N PRO A 42 22.88 -6.20 -14.87
CA PRO A 42 21.98 -5.04 -14.93
C PRO A 42 22.75 -3.72 -14.95
N VAL A 43 24.01 -3.72 -14.48
CA VAL A 43 24.98 -2.65 -14.74
C VAL A 43 26.24 -3.25 -15.36
N THR A 44 26.70 -2.69 -16.48
CA THR A 44 27.98 -3.01 -17.12
C THR A 44 28.89 -1.78 -17.20
N ARG A 45 30.17 -1.98 -17.53
CA ARG A 45 31.18 -0.90 -17.60
C ARG A 45 32.06 -1.04 -18.85
N LEU A 46 32.13 0.03 -19.65
CA LEU A 46 33.04 0.15 -20.78
C LEU A 46 34.21 1.08 -20.40
N SER A 47 35.41 0.52 -20.30
CA SER A 47 36.60 1.23 -19.85
C SER A 47 37.89 0.56 -20.32
N GLY A 48 38.92 1.37 -20.54
CA GLY A 48 40.30 0.92 -20.72
C GLY A 48 41.25 1.50 -19.68
N ALA A 49 42.56 1.31 -19.87
CA ALA A 49 43.60 1.82 -18.96
C ALA A 49 43.63 3.37 -18.88
N ASP A 50 43.17 4.04 -19.94
CA ASP A 50 42.99 5.49 -20.00
C ASP A 50 41.81 5.87 -20.92
N ARG A 51 41.70 7.17 -21.26
CA ARG A 51 40.66 7.71 -22.13
C ARG A 51 40.71 7.22 -23.58
N TYR A 52 41.89 6.90 -24.10
CA TYR A 52 42.08 6.44 -25.48
C TYR A 52 41.63 4.97 -25.56
N ALA A 53 42.08 4.15 -24.62
CA ALA A 53 41.61 2.77 -24.48
C ALA A 53 40.10 2.69 -24.11
N THR A 54 39.56 3.66 -23.38
CA THR A 54 38.11 3.77 -23.09
C THR A 54 37.30 4.13 -24.33
N ALA A 55 37.77 5.07 -25.17
CA ALA A 55 37.14 5.36 -26.46
C ALA A 55 37.09 4.12 -27.37
N VAL A 56 38.16 3.31 -27.36
CA VAL A 56 38.22 2.03 -28.09
C VAL A 56 37.27 0.97 -27.51
N ALA A 57 37.09 0.90 -26.19
CA ALA A 57 36.08 0.01 -25.59
C ALA A 57 34.65 0.39 -26.00
N ILE A 58 34.34 1.70 -26.04
CA ILE A 58 33.05 2.25 -26.45
C ILE A 58 32.81 2.05 -27.97
N SER A 59 33.88 2.11 -28.77
CA SER A 59 33.84 1.80 -30.20
C SER A 59 33.43 0.34 -30.46
N LYS A 60 34.05 -0.62 -29.75
CA LYS A 60 33.77 -2.06 -29.94
C LYS A 60 32.37 -2.49 -29.56
N GLU A 61 31.73 -1.77 -28.63
CA GLU A 61 30.34 -2.00 -28.26
C GLU A 61 29.39 -1.64 -29.43
N GLY A 62 29.52 -0.43 -29.98
CA GLY A 62 28.60 0.07 -31.00
C GLY A 62 28.91 -0.39 -32.42
N TRP A 63 30.17 -0.73 -32.72
CA TRP A 63 30.69 -0.82 -34.08
C TRP A 63 31.61 -2.02 -34.28
N SER A 64 31.10 -3.06 -34.94
CA SER A 64 31.90 -4.13 -35.56
C SER A 64 32.52 -3.73 -36.90
N TYR A 65 32.06 -2.62 -37.48
CA TYR A 65 32.58 -1.96 -38.68
C TYR A 65 32.14 -0.49 -38.68
N SER A 66 33.01 0.42 -39.14
CA SER A 66 32.58 1.73 -39.62
C SER A 66 33.54 2.28 -40.67
N GLY A 67 33.00 2.71 -41.81
CA GLY A 67 33.79 3.29 -42.89
C GLY A 67 34.39 4.66 -42.58
N ALA A 68 33.89 5.33 -41.53
CA ALA A 68 34.36 6.62 -41.06
C ALA A 68 34.65 6.61 -39.56
N VAL A 69 35.59 7.46 -39.13
CA VAL A 69 35.87 7.74 -37.71
C VAL A 69 35.96 9.25 -37.49
N VAL A 70 35.54 9.71 -36.31
CA VAL A 70 35.71 11.11 -35.89
C VAL A 70 36.84 11.18 -34.86
N ILE A 71 37.82 12.05 -35.08
CA ILE A 71 39.02 12.18 -34.24
C ILE A 71 38.99 13.51 -33.49
N ALA A 72 39.05 13.42 -32.15
CA ALA A 72 39.08 14.56 -31.25
C ALA A 72 40.27 14.52 -30.29
N ARG A 73 40.71 15.69 -29.79
CA ARG A 73 41.79 15.77 -28.80
C ARG A 73 41.32 15.26 -27.43
N GLY A 74 41.97 14.23 -26.90
CA GLY A 74 41.56 13.56 -25.65
C GLY A 74 41.77 14.39 -24.38
N ASP A 75 42.68 15.37 -24.37
CA ASP A 75 43.01 16.20 -23.20
C ASP A 75 42.40 17.62 -23.22
N HIS A 76 41.71 18.03 -24.30
CA HIS A 76 41.03 19.33 -24.35
C HIS A 76 39.73 19.30 -25.19
N TYR A 77 38.60 19.61 -24.55
CA TYR A 77 37.24 19.37 -25.05
C TYR A 77 36.72 20.33 -26.14
N ALA A 78 37.34 21.51 -26.31
CA ALA A 78 36.63 22.68 -26.86
C ALA A 78 36.07 22.52 -28.29
N ASP A 79 36.83 21.87 -29.16
CA ASP A 79 36.46 21.63 -30.56
C ASP A 79 35.65 20.33 -30.75
N ALA A 80 35.62 19.48 -29.72
CA ALA A 80 34.91 18.20 -29.73
C ALA A 80 33.44 18.32 -29.34
N LEU A 81 33.07 19.35 -28.56
CA LEU A 81 31.72 19.55 -27.98
C LEU A 81 30.56 19.39 -28.95
N ALA A 82 30.71 19.89 -30.19
CA ALA A 82 29.66 19.82 -31.21
C ALA A 82 29.77 18.58 -32.12
N GLY A 83 30.73 17.69 -31.87
CA GLY A 83 31.09 16.57 -32.76
C GLY A 83 30.15 15.37 -32.73
N VAL A 84 29.37 15.18 -31.67
CA VAL A 84 28.51 13.98 -31.50
C VAL A 84 27.45 13.84 -32.60
N PRO A 85 26.73 14.89 -33.04
CA PRO A 85 25.81 14.77 -34.17
C PRO A 85 26.50 14.51 -35.51
N LEU A 86 27.76 14.95 -35.69
CA LEU A 86 28.52 14.63 -36.90
C LEU A 86 28.94 13.16 -36.91
N ALA A 87 29.40 12.64 -35.77
CA ALA A 87 29.69 11.22 -35.57
C ALA A 87 28.43 10.35 -35.79
N ALA A 88 27.29 10.73 -35.21
CA ALA A 88 26.02 10.04 -35.37
C ALA A 88 25.54 10.02 -36.84
N MET A 89 25.61 11.16 -37.54
CA MET A 89 25.24 11.26 -38.96
C MET A 89 26.11 10.38 -39.87
N HIS A 90 27.41 10.27 -39.60
CA HIS A 90 28.31 9.35 -40.29
C HIS A 90 28.24 7.89 -39.78
N GLN A 91 27.38 7.59 -38.80
CA GLN A 91 27.34 6.31 -38.08
C GLN A 91 28.74 5.86 -37.61
N ALA A 92 29.54 6.79 -37.10
CA ALA A 92 30.94 6.63 -36.75
C ALA A 92 31.18 6.79 -35.24
N PRO A 93 32.14 6.06 -34.66
CA PRO A 93 32.61 6.34 -33.31
C PRO A 93 33.43 7.64 -33.27
N ILE A 94 33.43 8.30 -32.11
CA ILE A 94 34.45 9.30 -31.78
C ILE A 94 35.61 8.56 -31.09
N LEU A 95 36.79 8.64 -31.68
CA LEU A 95 38.05 8.18 -31.08
C LEU A 95 38.89 9.39 -30.67
N LEU A 96 39.80 9.17 -29.72
CA LEU A 96 40.55 10.24 -29.06
C LEU A 96 42.05 10.15 -29.35
N THR A 97 42.70 11.30 -29.51
CA THR A 97 44.15 11.38 -29.75
C THR A 97 44.83 12.34 -28.78
N PRO A 98 46.08 12.07 -28.36
CA PRO A 98 47.02 13.11 -27.93
C PRO A 98 47.15 14.18 -29.01
N ARG A 99 47.55 15.39 -28.62
CA ARG A 99 47.64 16.55 -29.53
C ARG A 99 48.48 16.27 -30.78
N ASP A 100 49.70 15.78 -30.61
CA ASP A 100 50.74 15.80 -31.65
C ASP A 100 51.25 14.39 -32.06
N SER A 101 50.54 13.32 -31.64
CA SER A 101 50.84 11.91 -32.01
C SER A 101 49.59 11.05 -31.88
N LEU A 102 49.30 10.16 -32.83
CA LEU A 102 48.16 9.24 -32.77
C LEU A 102 48.35 8.18 -31.67
N ALA A 103 47.33 7.95 -30.83
CA ALA A 103 47.39 6.90 -29.81
C ALA A 103 47.44 5.49 -30.46
N PRO A 104 48.33 4.57 -30.03
CA PRO A 104 48.44 3.22 -30.61
C PRO A 104 47.12 2.44 -30.59
N GLU A 105 46.34 2.59 -29.52
CA GLU A 105 45.03 1.96 -29.34
C GLU A 105 44.02 2.49 -30.36
N THR A 106 44.06 3.80 -30.62
CA THR A 106 43.19 4.45 -31.62
C THR A 106 43.62 4.08 -33.03
N ARG A 107 44.93 4.04 -33.34
CA ARG A 107 45.44 3.55 -34.62
C ARG A 107 44.93 2.13 -34.93
N ALA A 108 45.08 1.21 -33.97
CA ALA A 108 44.62 -0.16 -34.11
C ALA A 108 43.09 -0.27 -34.26
N GLU A 109 42.32 0.62 -33.62
CA GLU A 109 40.86 0.61 -33.73
C GLU A 109 40.36 1.15 -35.07
N ILE A 110 41.00 2.18 -35.63
CA ILE A 110 40.71 2.69 -36.98
C ILE A 110 40.92 1.58 -38.02
N GLU A 111 42.00 0.81 -37.87
CA GLU A 111 42.30 -0.36 -38.70
C GLU A 111 41.26 -1.49 -38.49
N ALA A 112 40.89 -1.80 -37.24
CA ALA A 112 39.92 -2.84 -36.91
C ALA A 112 38.49 -2.54 -37.40
N LEU A 113 38.08 -1.27 -37.37
CA LEU A 113 36.79 -0.80 -37.89
C LEU A 113 36.67 -0.88 -39.42
N GLY A 114 37.78 -1.07 -40.15
CA GLY A 114 37.80 -0.98 -41.62
C GLY A 114 37.52 0.44 -42.13
N ALA A 115 37.91 1.44 -41.35
CA ALA A 115 37.70 2.84 -41.68
C ALA A 115 38.59 3.27 -42.86
N HIS A 116 38.04 4.12 -43.73
CA HIS A 116 38.73 4.71 -44.88
C HIS A 116 38.56 6.23 -44.94
N THR A 117 37.66 6.80 -44.13
CA THR A 117 37.46 8.24 -43.97
C THR A 117 37.75 8.64 -42.52
N VAL A 118 38.44 9.77 -42.31
CA VAL A 118 38.73 10.31 -40.97
C VAL A 118 38.33 11.77 -40.90
N ILE A 119 37.52 12.15 -39.91
CA ILE A 119 37.07 13.52 -39.70
C ILE A 119 37.74 14.07 -38.43
N ILE A 120 38.75 14.91 -38.60
CA ILE A 120 39.47 15.57 -37.50
C ILE A 120 38.68 16.80 -37.04
N LEU A 121 38.39 16.88 -35.75
CA LEU A 121 37.73 18.04 -35.13
C LEU A 121 38.76 19.04 -34.58
N GLY A 122 38.63 20.30 -35.00
CA GLY A 122 39.46 21.41 -34.56
C GLY A 122 40.73 21.63 -35.38
N GLY A 123 41.33 22.81 -35.21
CA GLY A 123 42.53 23.21 -35.94
C GLY A 123 43.80 22.51 -35.45
N THR A 124 44.96 22.88 -36.00
CA THR A 124 46.28 22.30 -35.67
C THR A 124 46.78 22.61 -34.25
N GLY A 125 46.07 23.48 -33.52
CA GLY A 125 46.23 23.66 -32.06
C GLY A 125 45.48 22.61 -31.21
N ALA A 126 44.48 21.95 -31.78
CA ALA A 126 43.73 20.85 -31.18
C ALA A 126 44.33 19.51 -31.62
N VAL A 127 44.21 19.14 -32.89
CA VAL A 127 44.84 17.92 -33.43
C VAL A 127 45.93 18.33 -34.39
N GLY A 128 47.19 18.11 -34.02
CA GLY A 128 48.37 18.58 -34.73
C GLY A 128 48.51 17.99 -36.14
N SER A 129 49.29 18.65 -36.99
CA SER A 129 49.53 18.21 -38.37
C SER A 129 50.33 16.91 -38.46
N SER A 130 51.03 16.49 -37.39
CA SER A 130 51.64 15.17 -37.28
C SER A 130 50.60 14.05 -37.27
N VAL A 131 49.51 14.21 -36.49
CA VAL A 131 48.42 13.23 -36.44
C VAL A 131 47.71 13.13 -37.79
N GLU A 132 47.49 14.26 -38.46
CA GLU A 132 46.93 14.33 -39.82
C GLU A 132 47.84 13.63 -40.86
N ALA A 133 49.16 13.79 -40.74
CA ALA A 133 50.13 13.08 -41.57
C ALA A 133 50.15 11.56 -41.27
N GLU A 134 50.13 11.15 -39.99
CA GLU A 134 50.04 9.74 -39.58
C GLU A 134 48.80 9.04 -40.15
N LEU A 135 47.64 9.71 -40.10
CA LEU A 135 46.38 9.20 -40.65
C LEU A 135 46.41 9.13 -42.18
N THR A 136 47.06 10.09 -42.83
CA THR A 136 47.26 10.08 -44.29
C THR A 136 48.22 8.96 -44.72
N GLU A 137 49.26 8.68 -43.92
CA GLU A 137 50.21 7.59 -44.16
C GLU A 137 49.58 6.19 -43.98
N MET A 138 48.53 6.09 -43.15
CA MET A 138 47.64 4.90 -43.09
C MET A 138 46.78 4.72 -44.36
N GLY A 139 46.84 5.64 -45.33
CA GLY A 139 46.07 5.58 -46.59
C GLY A 139 44.62 6.08 -46.48
N LEU A 140 44.30 6.81 -45.41
CA LEU A 140 42.93 7.25 -45.09
C LEU A 140 42.61 8.58 -45.78
N MET A 141 41.35 8.77 -46.18
CA MET A 141 40.84 10.06 -46.63
C MET A 141 40.58 10.96 -45.42
N VAL A 142 41.51 11.84 -45.11
CA VAL A 142 41.42 12.76 -43.98
C VAL A 142 40.72 14.06 -44.38
N GLU A 143 39.64 14.40 -43.67
CA GLU A 143 39.01 15.71 -43.64
C GLU A 143 39.24 16.38 -42.27
N ARG A 144 39.39 17.70 -42.26
CA ARG A 144 39.50 18.50 -41.03
C ARG A 144 38.37 19.53 -40.97
N VAL A 145 37.58 19.49 -39.90
CA VAL A 145 36.50 20.45 -39.62
C VAL A 145 36.93 21.35 -38.47
N SER A 146 37.21 22.62 -38.76
CA SER A 146 37.80 23.56 -37.81
C SER A 146 37.44 25.01 -38.12
N GLY A 147 37.30 25.83 -37.08
CA GLY A 147 37.28 27.29 -37.19
C GLY A 147 38.44 27.97 -36.47
N ASN A 148 38.44 29.30 -36.47
CA ASN A 148 39.40 30.17 -35.79
C ASN A 148 39.31 30.09 -34.25
N ASN A 149 38.17 29.64 -33.74
CA ASN A 149 37.90 29.42 -32.32
C ASN A 149 36.76 28.39 -32.16
N ARG A 150 36.47 27.97 -30.92
CA ARG A 150 35.46 26.93 -30.62
C ARG A 150 34.03 27.22 -31.12
N PHE A 151 33.62 28.48 -31.22
CA PHE A 151 32.30 28.87 -31.73
C PHE A 151 32.25 28.72 -33.26
N ASP A 152 33.33 29.11 -33.92
CA ASP A 152 33.56 28.94 -35.36
C ASP A 152 33.72 27.45 -35.73
N THR A 153 34.42 26.65 -34.93
CA THR A 153 34.48 25.18 -35.09
C THR A 153 33.09 24.55 -34.93
N ALA A 154 32.30 24.96 -33.93
CA ALA A 154 30.93 24.46 -33.77
C ALA A 154 30.02 24.84 -34.94
N ALA A 155 30.14 26.06 -35.48
CA ALA A 155 29.44 26.48 -36.69
C ALA A 155 29.86 25.65 -37.92
N ALA A 156 31.15 25.38 -38.10
CA ALA A 156 31.67 24.54 -39.18
C ALA A 156 31.18 23.09 -39.07
N ILE A 157 31.11 22.53 -37.85
CA ILE A 157 30.52 21.20 -37.61
C ILE A 157 29.02 21.21 -37.91
N ALA A 158 28.28 22.20 -37.41
CA ALA A 158 26.84 22.34 -37.64
C ALA A 158 26.47 22.40 -39.14
N ALA A 159 27.28 23.09 -39.95
CA ALA A 159 27.13 23.14 -41.40
C ALA A 159 27.38 21.79 -42.11
N ARG A 160 28.03 20.82 -41.44
CA ARG A 160 28.19 19.44 -41.93
C ARG A 160 27.13 18.49 -41.39
N VAL A 161 26.66 18.68 -40.16
CA VAL A 161 25.51 17.95 -39.59
C VAL A 161 24.24 18.22 -40.40
N ALA A 162 24.01 19.49 -40.76
CA ALA A 162 22.79 19.95 -41.40
C ALA A 162 23.08 20.69 -42.74
N PRO A 163 23.60 20.01 -43.78
CA PRO A 163 24.05 20.65 -45.02
C PRO A 163 22.91 21.24 -45.87
N ASN A 164 21.66 20.85 -45.59
CA ASN A 164 20.44 21.38 -46.21
C ASN A 164 19.68 22.34 -45.27
N GLY A 165 20.29 22.75 -44.16
CA GLY A 165 19.64 23.47 -43.05
C GLY A 165 19.03 22.55 -42.00
N SER A 166 18.69 23.13 -40.84
CA SER A 166 17.93 22.50 -39.76
C SER A 166 17.06 23.54 -39.08
N TYR A 167 15.77 23.23 -38.91
CA TYR A 167 14.83 24.10 -38.20
C TYR A 167 15.10 24.17 -36.69
N SER A 168 15.62 23.08 -36.12
CA SER A 168 15.92 22.95 -34.70
C SER A 168 17.43 22.90 -34.46
N ALA A 169 17.91 23.51 -33.38
CA ALA A 169 19.29 23.39 -32.93
C ALA A 169 19.40 23.33 -31.39
N ILE A 170 20.40 22.62 -30.89
CA ILE A 170 20.76 22.67 -29.46
C ILE A 170 21.80 23.76 -29.27
N VAL A 171 21.59 24.61 -28.26
CA VAL A 171 22.49 25.72 -27.93
C VAL A 171 23.01 25.51 -26.52
N ALA A 172 24.32 25.66 -26.31
CA ALA A 172 24.93 25.47 -25.00
C ALA A 172 26.09 26.45 -24.76
N SER A 173 26.55 26.56 -23.51
CA SER A 173 27.75 27.34 -23.22
C SER A 173 28.97 26.74 -23.92
N GLY A 174 29.73 27.57 -24.64
CA GLY A 174 31.07 27.19 -25.11
C GLY A 174 32.16 27.39 -24.07
N ARG A 175 31.84 27.84 -22.84
CA ARG A 175 32.83 28.17 -21.80
C ARG A 175 32.93 27.14 -20.66
N ASP A 176 31.96 26.25 -20.52
CA ASP A 176 32.03 24.99 -19.76
C ASP A 176 31.45 23.85 -20.63
N TYR A 177 31.68 22.59 -20.29
CA TYR A 177 31.30 21.42 -21.11
C TYR A 177 30.01 20.64 -20.71
N PRO A 178 29.58 20.52 -19.44
CA PRO A 178 28.62 19.48 -19.05
C PRO A 178 27.23 19.59 -19.65
N ASP A 179 26.66 20.80 -19.75
CA ASP A 179 25.29 20.96 -20.26
C ASP A 179 25.22 20.62 -21.76
N ALA A 180 26.26 20.99 -22.52
CA ALA A 180 26.42 20.61 -23.93
C ALA A 180 26.63 19.09 -24.09
N LEU A 181 27.46 18.50 -23.23
CA LEU A 181 27.81 17.08 -23.20
C LEU A 181 26.60 16.19 -22.88
N ALA A 182 25.78 16.57 -21.88
CA ALA A 182 24.54 15.88 -21.56
C ALA A 182 23.49 16.03 -22.66
N ALA A 183 23.47 17.15 -23.39
CA ALA A 183 22.59 17.36 -24.53
C ALA A 183 23.05 16.59 -25.80
N ALA A 184 24.29 16.10 -25.84
CA ALA A 184 24.94 15.65 -27.06
C ALA A 184 24.37 14.35 -27.65
N SER A 185 23.90 13.40 -26.82
CA SER A 185 23.32 12.16 -27.35
C SER A 185 21.97 12.42 -28.03
N TYR A 186 21.11 13.25 -27.43
CA TYR A 186 19.85 13.71 -28.01
C TYR A 186 20.06 14.53 -29.28
N ALA A 187 21.09 15.39 -29.29
CA ALA A 187 21.49 16.11 -30.49
C ALA A 187 21.85 15.16 -31.64
N GLY A 188 22.61 14.10 -31.34
CA GLY A 188 23.03 13.12 -32.34
C GLY A 188 21.91 12.20 -32.83
N SER A 189 21.03 11.73 -31.95
CA SER A 189 19.91 10.87 -32.34
C SER A 189 18.82 11.61 -33.13
N LEU A 190 18.64 12.91 -32.88
CA LEU A 190 17.69 13.77 -33.62
C LEU A 190 18.32 14.46 -34.85
N GLY A 191 19.64 14.32 -35.07
CA GLY A 191 20.37 15.01 -36.14
C GLY A 191 20.47 16.53 -35.96
N TYR A 192 20.25 17.04 -34.74
CA TYR A 192 20.28 18.48 -34.46
C TYR A 192 21.73 18.98 -34.32
N PRO A 193 22.10 20.09 -34.98
CA PRO A 193 23.40 20.72 -34.76
C PRO A 193 23.50 21.29 -33.33
N ILE A 194 24.70 21.17 -32.74
CA ILE A 194 25.05 21.83 -31.48
C ILE A 194 25.79 23.13 -31.80
N LEU A 195 25.28 24.25 -31.28
CA LEU A 195 25.87 25.58 -31.40
C LEU A 195 26.27 26.13 -30.03
N LEU A 196 27.35 26.91 -29.99
CA LEU A 196 27.95 27.36 -28.73
C LEU A 196 27.77 28.88 -28.53
N VAL A 197 27.45 29.29 -27.30
CA VAL A 197 27.32 30.71 -26.90
C VAL A 197 28.26 31.07 -25.75
N GLU A 198 28.43 32.37 -25.49
CA GLU A 198 28.98 32.86 -24.22
C GLU A 198 27.87 33.27 -23.26
N LYS A 199 28.24 33.44 -21.99
CA LYS A 199 27.32 33.79 -20.90
C LYS A 199 26.36 34.92 -21.26
N ASP A 200 26.88 36.04 -21.77
CA ASP A 200 26.10 37.27 -21.97
C ASP A 200 26.05 37.71 -23.45
N LYS A 201 26.57 36.89 -24.38
CA LYS A 201 26.51 37.16 -25.83
C LYS A 201 26.38 35.89 -26.69
N ILE A 202 25.64 36.02 -27.79
CA ILE A 202 25.73 35.12 -28.94
C ILE A 202 26.95 35.56 -29.77
N PRO A 203 27.94 34.69 -30.05
CA PRO A 203 29.04 34.98 -30.99
C PRO A 203 28.53 35.28 -32.41
N ALA A 204 29.31 36.02 -33.20
CA ALA A 204 28.92 36.37 -34.56
C ALA A 204 28.85 35.14 -35.47
N GLU A 205 29.75 34.19 -35.23
CA GLU A 205 29.87 32.88 -35.86
C GLU A 205 28.61 32.05 -35.60
N THR A 206 28.16 32.03 -34.34
CA THR A 206 26.93 31.34 -33.90
C THR A 206 25.67 31.98 -34.49
N ALA A 207 25.60 33.31 -34.52
CA ALA A 207 24.47 34.02 -35.14
C ALA A 207 24.41 33.79 -36.67
N ALA A 208 25.57 33.75 -37.33
CA ALA A 208 25.66 33.40 -38.74
C ALA A 208 25.23 31.95 -39.01
N ALA A 209 25.62 30.99 -38.17
CA ALA A 209 25.20 29.59 -38.28
C ALA A 209 23.69 29.42 -38.12
N ILE A 210 23.07 30.07 -37.12
CA ILE A 210 21.61 30.10 -36.91
C ILE A 210 20.89 30.58 -38.18
N ALA A 211 21.35 31.69 -38.77
CA ALA A 211 20.75 32.25 -39.97
C ALA A 211 20.98 31.41 -41.23
N ALA A 212 22.18 30.86 -41.42
CA ALA A 212 22.54 30.05 -42.59
C ALA A 212 21.85 28.68 -42.60
N LEU A 213 21.60 28.09 -41.43
CA LEU A 213 20.90 26.81 -41.28
C LEU A 213 19.37 26.94 -41.27
N GLY A 214 18.82 28.16 -41.15
CA GLY A 214 17.39 28.38 -41.09
C GLY A 214 16.74 27.95 -39.77
N VAL A 215 17.48 28.03 -38.66
CA VAL A 215 17.01 27.60 -37.32
C VAL A 215 15.87 28.51 -36.87
N GLY A 216 14.70 27.94 -36.64
CA GLY A 216 13.51 28.62 -36.11
C GLY A 216 13.24 28.33 -34.63
N GLU A 217 13.73 27.21 -34.11
CA GLU A 217 13.57 26.79 -32.71
C GLU A 217 14.90 26.32 -32.10
N THR A 218 15.10 26.58 -30.81
CA THR A 218 16.35 26.27 -30.11
C THR A 218 16.14 25.71 -28.72
N ILE A 219 16.93 24.70 -28.36
CA ILE A 219 16.96 24.13 -27.02
C ILE A 219 18.24 24.61 -26.32
N LEU A 220 18.10 25.58 -25.42
CA LEU A 220 19.20 26.14 -24.64
C LEU A 220 19.47 25.25 -23.43
N ALA A 221 20.48 24.38 -23.56
CA ALA A 221 20.99 23.54 -22.49
C ALA A 221 21.85 24.37 -21.51
N GLY A 222 21.44 24.39 -20.24
CA GLY A 222 22.18 25.03 -19.15
C GLY A 222 21.52 26.26 -18.55
N GLY A 223 21.85 26.52 -17.27
CA GLY A 223 21.22 27.57 -16.46
C GLY A 223 21.67 29.00 -16.80
N THR A 224 21.00 29.99 -16.20
CA THR A 224 21.32 31.43 -16.34
C THR A 224 22.73 31.80 -15.84
N ALA A 225 23.34 30.94 -15.03
CA ALA A 225 24.74 31.03 -14.63
C ALA A 225 25.69 30.96 -15.84
N VAL A 226 25.43 30.07 -16.80
CA VAL A 226 26.30 29.80 -17.97
C VAL A 226 25.82 30.41 -19.28
N ALA A 227 24.53 30.71 -19.41
CA ALA A 227 23.94 31.45 -20.54
C ALA A 227 22.74 32.29 -20.05
N ALA A 228 22.88 33.61 -19.99
CA ALA A 228 21.93 34.55 -19.40
C ALA A 228 20.57 34.60 -20.13
N ALA A 229 19.57 35.26 -19.52
CA ALA A 229 18.29 35.53 -20.17
C ALA A 229 18.47 36.34 -21.46
N SER A 230 19.31 37.38 -21.44
CA SER A 230 19.65 38.24 -22.58
C SER A 230 20.35 37.55 -23.77
N VAL A 231 20.69 36.26 -23.64
CA VAL A 231 21.11 35.37 -24.73
C VAL A 231 19.90 34.57 -25.24
N MET A 232 19.12 33.96 -24.33
CA MET A 232 17.86 33.27 -24.63
C MET A 232 16.86 34.15 -25.39
N ASP A 233 16.69 35.40 -24.97
CA ASP A 233 15.78 36.40 -25.58
C ASP A 233 16.13 36.75 -27.05
N LYS A 234 17.28 36.28 -27.55
CA LYS A 234 17.80 36.53 -28.90
C LYS A 234 17.97 35.25 -29.73
N LEU A 235 17.67 34.09 -29.16
CA LEU A 235 17.68 32.80 -29.85
C LEU A 235 16.27 32.51 -30.42
N PRO A 236 16.16 32.00 -31.65
CA PRO A 236 14.87 31.76 -32.28
C PRO A 236 14.14 30.59 -31.59
N GLY A 237 12.86 30.79 -31.25
CA GLY A 237 12.00 29.76 -30.64
C GLY A 237 12.61 29.09 -29.41
N CYS A 238 13.25 29.87 -28.53
CA CYS A 238 14.14 29.31 -27.51
C CYS A 238 13.41 28.73 -26.29
N VAL A 239 13.56 27.42 -26.06
CA VAL A 239 13.20 26.72 -24.81
C VAL A 239 14.48 26.47 -24.02
N ARG A 240 14.48 26.75 -22.71
CA ARG A 240 15.62 26.44 -21.83
C ARG A 240 15.39 25.13 -21.09
N VAL A 241 16.40 24.26 -21.08
CA VAL A 241 16.43 23.03 -20.29
C VAL A 241 17.66 23.07 -19.38
N SER A 242 17.44 23.09 -18.07
CA SER A 242 18.51 23.32 -17.09
C SER A 242 18.11 22.89 -15.69
N GLY A 243 19.05 22.30 -14.94
CA GLY A 243 18.90 22.05 -13.51
C GLY A 243 19.69 23.02 -12.64
N ALA A 244 19.68 22.77 -11.32
CA ALA A 244 20.47 23.55 -10.35
C ALA A 244 21.99 23.30 -10.44
N ASN A 245 22.39 22.19 -11.06
CA ASN A 245 23.78 21.81 -11.33
C ASN A 245 23.83 20.90 -12.59
N ARG A 246 25.04 20.50 -13.01
CA ARG A 246 25.28 19.69 -14.22
C ARG A 246 24.56 18.33 -14.24
N PHE A 247 24.34 17.70 -13.08
CA PHE A 247 23.65 16.41 -12.98
C PHE A 247 22.14 16.62 -13.15
N GLU A 248 21.59 17.65 -12.50
CA GLU A 248 20.19 18.06 -12.65
C GLU A 248 19.87 18.56 -14.06
N THR A 249 20.83 19.19 -14.78
CA THR A 249 20.63 19.50 -16.21
C THR A 249 20.52 18.22 -17.05
N ALA A 250 21.34 17.19 -16.78
CA ALA A 250 21.24 15.92 -17.51
C ALA A 250 19.89 15.22 -17.27
N VAL A 251 19.37 15.23 -16.04
CA VAL A 251 18.02 14.74 -15.71
C VAL A 251 16.93 15.59 -16.36
N ALA A 252 17.07 16.92 -16.38
CA ALA A 252 16.12 17.80 -17.06
C ALA A 252 16.09 17.56 -18.58
N LEU A 253 17.24 17.28 -19.21
CA LEU A 253 17.32 16.90 -20.62
C LEU A 253 16.68 15.53 -20.87
N ALA A 254 16.93 14.53 -20.02
CA ALA A 254 16.29 13.22 -20.12
C ALA A 254 14.76 13.31 -20.00
N ARG A 255 14.25 14.09 -19.04
CA ARG A 255 12.80 14.37 -18.89
C ARG A 255 12.21 15.20 -20.04
N HIS A 256 13.01 16.01 -20.73
CA HIS A 256 12.56 16.81 -21.88
C HIS A 256 12.47 15.99 -23.18
N PHE A 257 13.47 15.14 -23.44
CA PHE A 257 13.55 14.35 -24.68
C PHE A 257 12.86 12.98 -24.59
N GLN A 258 12.61 12.47 -23.39
CA GLN A 258 11.93 11.19 -23.13
C GLN A 258 12.51 10.01 -23.97
N PRO A 259 13.82 9.71 -23.82
CA PRO A 259 14.48 8.64 -24.57
C PRO A 259 13.95 7.25 -24.18
N ASP A 260 14.28 6.25 -25.00
CA ASP A 260 14.16 4.84 -24.64
C ASP A 260 15.04 4.52 -23.39
N LEU A 261 14.50 3.68 -22.49
CA LEU A 261 15.11 3.35 -21.19
C LEU A 261 15.46 1.85 -21.04
N GLU A 262 15.41 1.06 -22.12
CA GLU A 262 15.94 -0.32 -22.12
C GLU A 262 17.43 -0.33 -21.75
N THR A 263 18.16 0.74 -22.07
CA THR A 263 19.50 0.99 -21.52
C THR A 263 19.72 2.48 -21.23
N VAL A 264 20.18 2.82 -20.03
CA VAL A 264 20.61 4.18 -19.69
C VAL A 264 22.13 4.27 -19.66
N PHE A 265 22.69 5.27 -20.32
CA PHE A 265 24.13 5.50 -20.31
C PHE A 265 24.53 6.46 -19.19
N VAL A 266 25.65 6.19 -18.50
CA VAL A 266 26.14 6.96 -17.35
C VAL A 266 27.63 7.29 -17.53
N ALA A 267 28.01 8.56 -17.30
CA ALA A 267 29.41 8.97 -17.29
C ALA A 267 29.77 9.94 -16.15
N SER A 268 31.07 10.07 -15.87
CA SER A 268 31.57 11.03 -14.86
C SER A 268 31.34 12.47 -15.28
N GLY A 269 30.48 13.21 -14.57
CA GLY A 269 30.25 14.64 -14.80
C GLY A 269 31.41 15.55 -14.39
N ARG A 270 32.55 14.98 -13.95
CA ARG A 270 33.82 15.71 -13.73
C ARG A 270 34.85 15.52 -14.85
N GLY A 271 34.60 14.60 -15.78
CA GLY A 271 35.37 14.40 -17.00
C GLY A 271 34.55 14.75 -18.25
N PHE A 272 35.21 14.75 -19.41
CA PHE A 272 34.52 14.89 -20.70
C PHE A 272 34.88 13.78 -21.70
N ALA A 273 36.06 13.16 -21.56
CA ALA A 273 36.63 12.30 -22.60
C ALA A 273 35.84 11.00 -22.81
N ASP A 274 35.62 10.24 -21.75
CA ASP A 274 34.84 8.98 -21.80
C ASP A 274 33.35 9.26 -22.06
N ALA A 275 32.87 10.41 -21.60
CA ALA A 275 31.49 10.85 -21.77
C ALA A 275 31.16 11.30 -23.21
N ILE A 276 32.09 11.93 -23.94
CA ILE A 276 31.81 12.46 -25.28
C ILE A 276 31.90 11.38 -26.36
N THR A 277 32.77 10.38 -26.17
CA THR A 277 32.77 9.17 -26.99
C THR A 277 31.56 8.30 -26.66
N GLY A 278 31.23 8.16 -25.37
CA GLY A 278 30.00 7.52 -24.91
C GLY A 278 28.71 8.17 -25.41
N ALA A 279 28.68 9.50 -25.55
CA ALA A 279 27.54 10.23 -26.12
C ALA A 279 27.29 9.88 -27.60
N ALA A 280 28.32 9.51 -28.37
CA ALA A 280 28.16 9.01 -29.74
C ALA A 280 27.54 7.60 -29.77
N LEU A 281 27.90 6.73 -28.80
CA LEU A 281 27.25 5.43 -28.63
C LEU A 281 25.78 5.60 -28.21
N ALA A 282 25.50 6.47 -27.23
CA ALA A 282 24.15 6.77 -26.78
C ALA A 282 23.28 7.36 -27.92
N ALA A 283 23.83 8.29 -28.72
CA ALA A 283 23.17 8.82 -29.91
C ALA A 283 22.83 7.72 -30.93
N ARG A 284 23.75 6.79 -31.19
CA ARG A 284 23.58 5.66 -32.11
C ARG A 284 22.44 4.72 -31.71
N TYR A 285 22.18 4.55 -30.42
CA TYR A 285 21.03 3.78 -29.91
C TYR A 285 19.78 4.62 -29.64
N GLY A 286 19.79 5.93 -29.89
CA GLY A 286 18.64 6.81 -29.61
C GLY A 286 18.40 7.13 -28.12
N ARG A 287 19.41 6.92 -27.27
CA ARG A 287 19.30 6.89 -25.80
C ARG A 287 19.91 8.10 -25.10
N GLY A 288 19.50 8.31 -23.86
CA GLY A 288 19.99 9.39 -23.00
C GLY A 288 21.35 9.11 -22.35
N LEU A 289 22.09 10.18 -22.06
CA LEU A 289 23.31 10.15 -21.23
C LEU A 289 23.07 10.92 -19.92
N LEU A 290 23.19 10.25 -18.78
CA LEU A 290 23.19 10.84 -17.45
C LEU A 290 24.61 11.04 -16.92
N LEU A 291 24.77 11.99 -15.99
CA LEU A 291 26.05 12.34 -15.38
C LEU A 291 26.04 12.03 -13.88
N VAL A 292 27.10 11.40 -13.38
CA VAL A 292 27.31 11.09 -11.95
C VAL A 292 28.55 11.79 -11.38
N ASP A 293 28.63 11.87 -10.05
CA ASP A 293 29.79 12.39 -9.32
C ASP A 293 30.60 11.20 -8.73
N LYS A 294 31.30 11.40 -7.60
CA LYS A 294 31.86 10.35 -6.74
C LYS A 294 30.80 9.40 -6.13
N GLY A 295 29.52 9.74 -6.28
CA GLY A 295 28.35 8.98 -5.91
C GLY A 295 27.22 9.30 -6.90
N VAL A 296 26.12 8.56 -6.85
CA VAL A 296 24.91 8.86 -7.64
C VAL A 296 24.24 10.11 -7.05
N PRO A 297 24.03 11.20 -7.83
CA PRO A 297 23.31 12.39 -7.36
C PRO A 297 21.84 12.09 -7.09
N GLU A 298 21.21 12.78 -6.12
CA GLU A 298 19.82 12.50 -5.70
C GLU A 298 18.81 12.60 -6.87
N GLY A 299 18.88 13.63 -7.73
CA GLY A 299 18.02 13.74 -8.90
C GLY A 299 18.22 12.64 -9.94
N VAL A 300 19.44 12.08 -10.04
CA VAL A 300 19.75 10.94 -10.93
C VAL A 300 19.21 9.64 -10.33
N ALA A 301 19.40 9.42 -9.02
CA ALA A 301 18.83 8.28 -8.32
C ALA A 301 17.29 8.30 -8.38
N GLY A 302 16.68 9.47 -8.17
CA GLY A 302 15.24 9.68 -8.32
C GLY A 302 14.75 9.37 -9.73
N TYR A 303 15.37 9.93 -10.77
CA TYR A 303 15.02 9.65 -12.16
C TYR A 303 15.09 8.15 -12.51
N LEU A 304 16.14 7.45 -12.06
CA LEU A 304 16.29 6.00 -12.27
C LEU A 304 15.31 5.17 -11.42
N SER A 305 14.79 5.73 -10.32
CA SER A 305 13.79 5.10 -9.43
C SER A 305 12.34 5.32 -9.91
N GLU A 306 12.10 6.38 -10.66
CA GLU A 306 10.79 6.75 -11.21
C GLU A 306 10.40 5.96 -12.48
N ASN A 307 11.33 5.22 -13.07
CA ASN A 307 11.18 4.59 -14.39
C ASN A 307 11.62 3.13 -14.37
N GLU A 308 11.06 2.31 -15.26
CA GLU A 308 11.54 0.95 -15.50
C GLU A 308 12.79 1.00 -16.39
N ILE A 309 13.95 0.73 -15.79
CA ILE A 309 15.25 0.71 -16.48
C ILE A 309 15.64 -0.74 -16.78
N GLY A 310 15.96 -1.05 -18.04
CA GLY A 310 16.38 -2.41 -18.43
C GLY A 310 17.81 -2.73 -17.97
N SER A 311 18.78 -1.88 -18.35
CA SER A 311 20.18 -1.97 -17.93
C SER A 311 20.85 -0.59 -17.87
N ILE A 312 22.04 -0.52 -17.27
CA ILE A 312 22.86 0.69 -17.23
C ILE A 312 24.27 0.39 -17.73
N ILE A 313 24.78 1.22 -18.65
CA ILE A 313 26.16 1.14 -19.16
C ILE A 313 26.96 2.34 -18.66
N ILE A 314 28.02 2.05 -17.87
CA ILE A 314 28.94 3.06 -17.33
C ILE A 314 30.13 3.27 -18.25
N PHE A 315 30.38 4.52 -18.62
CA PHE A 315 31.57 4.93 -19.36
C PHE A 315 32.71 5.36 -18.42
N GLY A 316 33.88 4.76 -18.61
CA GLY A 316 35.10 5.06 -17.86
C GLY A 316 35.35 4.12 -16.68
N GLY A 317 36.63 4.01 -16.28
CA GLY A 317 37.09 3.11 -15.22
C GLY A 317 36.75 3.56 -13.80
N ALA A 318 37.03 2.70 -12.82
CA ALA A 318 36.81 2.95 -11.39
C ALA A 318 37.44 4.26 -10.86
N ALA A 319 38.51 4.77 -11.50
CA ALA A 319 39.15 6.03 -11.15
C ALA A 319 38.34 7.29 -11.50
N VAL A 320 37.34 7.20 -12.39
CA VAL A 320 36.48 8.33 -12.83
C VAL A 320 35.00 8.15 -12.47
N VAL A 321 34.53 6.90 -12.40
CA VAL A 321 33.23 6.50 -11.84
C VAL A 321 33.49 5.30 -10.94
N ALA A 322 33.54 5.50 -9.62
CA ALA A 322 33.92 4.45 -8.66
C ALA A 322 32.98 3.23 -8.70
N ASP A 323 33.47 2.06 -8.30
CA ASP A 323 32.66 0.84 -8.31
C ASP A 323 31.46 0.92 -7.36
N SER A 324 31.59 1.63 -6.23
CA SER A 324 30.46 1.97 -5.35
C SER A 324 29.33 2.76 -6.03
N VAL A 325 29.62 3.44 -7.15
CA VAL A 325 28.58 4.06 -8.00
C VAL A 325 27.86 2.99 -8.81
N ALA A 326 28.58 2.01 -9.36
CA ALA A 326 27.99 0.87 -10.07
C ALA A 326 27.16 -0.01 -9.12
N ASP A 327 27.64 -0.25 -7.89
CA ASP A 327 26.91 -0.96 -6.85
C ASP A 327 25.60 -0.23 -6.49
N THR A 328 25.67 1.10 -6.29
CA THR A 328 24.48 1.93 -6.01
C THR A 328 23.48 1.91 -7.18
N LEU A 329 23.96 2.01 -8.42
CA LEU A 329 23.12 1.94 -9.63
C LEU A 329 22.47 0.56 -9.77
N THR A 330 23.20 -0.52 -9.45
CA THR A 330 22.67 -1.89 -9.40
C THR A 330 21.57 -2.03 -8.35
N GLY A 331 21.78 -1.47 -7.15
CA GLY A 331 20.77 -1.43 -6.10
C GLY A 331 19.50 -0.70 -6.53
N ILE A 332 19.63 0.48 -7.14
CA ILE A 332 18.49 1.29 -7.60
C ILE A 332 17.58 0.47 -8.54
N ILE A 333 18.14 -0.08 -9.62
CA ILE A 333 17.35 -0.76 -10.67
C ILE A 333 16.90 -2.18 -10.28
N SER A 334 17.42 -2.75 -9.20
CA SER A 334 17.03 -4.10 -8.74
C SER A 334 15.94 -4.11 -7.65
N ILE A 335 15.83 -3.07 -6.81
CA ILE A 335 14.91 -3.08 -5.66
C ILE A 335 13.98 -1.86 -5.55
N VAL A 336 14.29 -0.71 -6.17
CA VAL A 336 13.42 0.49 -6.03
C VAL A 336 12.12 0.31 -6.79
N GLY A 337 11.02 0.82 -6.24
CA GLY A 337 9.67 0.61 -6.76
C GLY A 337 9.10 -0.81 -6.52
N LYS A 338 9.92 -1.77 -6.06
CA LYS A 338 9.47 -3.13 -5.73
C LYS A 338 8.88 -3.19 -4.31
N LYS A 339 8.00 -4.17 -4.09
CA LYS A 339 7.47 -4.54 -2.77
C LYS A 339 8.55 -5.25 -1.97
N VAL A 340 8.68 -4.88 -0.70
CA VAL A 340 9.58 -5.50 0.26
C VAL A 340 8.87 -5.76 1.59
N GLU A 341 9.36 -6.78 2.28
CA GLU A 341 8.94 -7.19 3.62
C GLU A 341 10.13 -7.08 4.58
N LEU A 342 9.91 -6.57 5.79
CA LEU A 342 10.96 -6.53 6.82
C LEU A 342 11.21 -7.92 7.41
N LEU A 343 12.47 -8.34 7.39
CA LEU A 343 12.95 -9.59 8.01
C LEU A 343 13.04 -9.48 9.53
N SER A 344 13.22 -8.27 10.05
CA SER A 344 13.36 -7.96 11.47
C SER A 344 12.90 -6.53 11.75
N SER A 345 12.53 -6.24 13.01
CA SER A 345 12.14 -4.89 13.43
C SER A 345 13.36 -3.95 13.38
N ALA A 346 13.27 -2.87 12.60
CA ALA A 346 14.41 -2.02 12.24
C ALA A 346 14.23 -0.57 12.70
N VAL A 347 15.32 0.12 13.04
CA VAL A 347 15.28 1.55 13.39
C VAL A 347 15.29 2.38 12.10
N MET A 348 14.19 3.07 11.81
CA MET A 348 14.07 3.93 10.63
C MET A 348 14.62 5.33 10.94
N THR A 349 15.65 5.76 10.22
CA THR A 349 16.46 6.96 10.53
C THR A 349 16.36 8.06 9.46
N THR A 350 16.74 9.29 9.82
CA THR A 350 16.71 10.45 8.90
C THR A 350 17.78 10.42 7.81
N LEU A 351 18.88 9.68 7.98
CA LEU A 351 19.96 9.53 7.00
C LEU A 351 20.36 8.05 6.83
N PRO A 352 20.94 7.65 5.68
CA PRO A 352 21.60 6.35 5.56
C PRO A 352 22.67 6.18 6.65
N GLY A 353 22.65 5.05 7.36
CA GLY A 353 23.64 4.76 8.41
C GLY A 353 23.56 5.60 9.69
N GLY A 354 22.51 6.42 9.91
CA GLY A 354 22.31 7.10 11.19
C GLY A 354 21.46 8.37 11.15
N GLY A 355 21.67 9.25 12.12
CA GLY A 355 20.85 10.44 12.33
C GLY A 355 19.79 10.21 13.41
N GLU A 356 18.66 10.90 13.30
CA GLU A 356 17.54 10.82 14.24
C GLU A 356 16.63 9.63 13.90
N ALA A 357 16.19 8.89 14.92
CA ALA A 357 15.25 7.78 14.77
C ALA A 357 13.80 8.31 14.69
N ILE A 358 13.06 7.89 13.67
CA ILE A 358 11.74 8.44 13.31
C ILE A 358 10.60 7.47 13.67
N ARG A 359 10.80 6.19 13.36
CA ARG A 359 9.87 5.06 13.56
C ARG A 359 10.67 3.76 13.74
N PHE A 360 10.00 2.72 14.21
CA PHE A 360 10.56 1.39 14.43
C PHE A 360 9.72 0.32 13.68
N PRO A 361 9.68 0.33 12.33
CA PRO A 361 8.91 -0.64 11.55
C PRO A 361 9.23 -2.09 11.95
N TYR A 362 8.20 -2.93 12.05
CA TYR A 362 8.23 -4.27 12.63
C TYR A 362 8.49 -5.39 11.60
N ALA A 363 8.93 -6.56 12.08
CA ALA A 363 9.11 -7.75 11.24
C ALA A 363 7.80 -8.20 10.57
N GLY A 364 7.83 -8.50 9.28
CA GLY A 364 6.64 -8.84 8.47
C GLY A 364 5.84 -7.63 7.97
N TYR A 365 6.27 -6.39 8.25
CA TYR A 365 5.70 -5.20 7.63
C TYR A 365 6.05 -5.14 6.13
N VAL A 366 5.03 -4.91 5.28
CA VAL A 366 5.16 -4.83 3.82
C VAL A 366 5.03 -3.38 3.36
N THR A 367 5.91 -2.95 2.45
CA THR A 367 5.94 -1.60 1.90
C THR A 367 6.68 -1.57 0.56
N THR A 368 6.75 -0.41 -0.11
CA THR A 368 7.49 -0.22 -1.37
C THR A 368 8.78 0.55 -1.11
N VAL A 369 9.89 0.12 -1.70
CA VAL A 369 11.15 0.87 -1.63
C VAL A 369 11.05 2.19 -2.41
N GLN A 370 11.30 3.31 -1.73
CA GLN A 370 11.27 4.67 -2.27
C GLN A 370 12.64 5.16 -2.77
N GLY A 371 13.72 4.42 -2.51
CA GLY A 371 15.09 4.76 -2.92
C GLY A 371 16.15 3.93 -2.23
N VAL A 372 17.40 4.01 -2.71
CA VAL A 372 18.59 3.29 -2.20
C VAL A 372 19.74 4.29 -2.01
N SER A 373 20.58 4.08 -0.99
CA SER A 373 21.79 4.88 -0.74
C SER A 373 22.84 4.07 0.04
N GLY A 374 23.78 3.44 -0.69
CA GLY A 374 24.63 2.40 -0.10
C GLY A 374 23.80 1.22 0.40
N ASP A 375 24.20 0.61 1.52
CA ASP A 375 23.53 -0.55 2.12
C ASP A 375 22.20 -0.24 2.82
N TYR A 376 21.48 0.80 2.38
CA TYR A 376 20.26 1.33 3.01
C TYR A 376 19.15 1.58 1.98
N VAL A 377 17.94 1.11 2.32
CA VAL A 377 16.71 1.38 1.57
C VAL A 377 15.89 2.46 2.29
N ARG A 378 15.25 3.33 1.51
CA ARG A 378 14.28 4.30 2.02
C ARG A 378 12.87 3.72 1.91
N LEU A 379 12.16 3.65 3.04
CA LEU A 379 10.82 3.08 3.14
C LEU A 379 9.82 4.11 3.67
N GLN A 380 8.54 3.88 3.41
CA GLN A 380 7.43 4.52 4.13
C GLN A 380 7.03 3.61 5.31
N PHE A 381 6.80 4.21 6.49
CA PHE A 381 6.10 3.59 7.62
C PHE A 381 5.13 4.60 8.25
N GLY A 382 3.83 4.29 8.25
CA GLY A 382 2.80 5.23 8.67
C GLY A 382 2.89 6.54 7.88
N ARG A 383 2.87 7.69 8.58
CA ARG A 383 3.00 9.01 7.94
C ARG A 383 4.45 9.44 7.67
N ARG A 384 5.44 8.60 7.97
CA ARG A 384 6.87 8.93 7.94
C ARG A 384 7.60 8.11 6.88
N SER A 385 8.68 8.65 6.35
CA SER A 385 9.63 7.91 5.50
C SER A 385 11.06 8.18 5.94
N GLY A 386 11.92 7.18 5.80
CA GLY A 386 13.30 7.20 6.28
C GLY A 386 14.06 5.92 5.91
N TRP A 387 15.27 5.80 6.42
CA TRP A 387 16.23 4.77 5.99
C TRP A 387 16.32 3.61 6.99
N VAL A 388 16.33 2.39 6.48
CA VAL A 388 16.69 1.16 7.22
C VAL A 388 17.78 0.40 6.45
N PRO A 389 18.57 -0.47 7.09
CA PRO A 389 19.55 -1.31 6.40
C PRO A 389 18.86 -2.20 5.35
N GLN A 390 19.47 -2.34 4.18
CA GLN A 390 18.92 -3.19 3.11
C GLN A 390 18.90 -4.67 3.50
N GLU A 391 19.82 -5.11 4.38
CA GLU A 391 19.80 -6.45 4.99
C GLU A 391 18.60 -6.70 5.92
N SER A 392 17.86 -5.66 6.31
CA SER A 392 16.63 -5.79 7.12
C SER A 392 15.38 -6.07 6.27
N VAL A 393 15.49 -6.14 4.94
CA VAL A 393 14.34 -6.39 4.04
C VAL A 393 14.61 -7.50 3.02
N GLN A 394 13.53 -8.12 2.55
CA GLN A 394 13.51 -9.01 1.38
C GLN A 394 12.47 -8.55 0.35
N LEU A 395 12.66 -8.90 -0.93
CA LEU A 395 11.59 -8.79 -1.93
C LEU A 395 10.42 -9.71 -1.54
N THR A 396 9.18 -9.29 -1.82
CA THR A 396 7.98 -10.08 -1.49
C THR A 396 6.91 -9.94 -2.57
N ASP A 397 6.15 -11.01 -2.80
CA ASP A 397 4.95 -11.01 -3.65
C ASP A 397 3.70 -10.53 -2.87
N ARG A 398 3.84 -10.20 -1.58
CA ARG A 398 2.78 -9.62 -0.77
C ARG A 398 2.51 -8.18 -1.21
N GLU A 399 1.26 -7.87 -1.56
CA GLU A 399 0.85 -6.49 -1.86
C GLU A 399 0.87 -5.60 -0.61
N GLU A 400 0.34 -6.07 0.51
CA GLU A 400 0.27 -5.29 1.76
C GLU A 400 0.26 -6.18 3.02
N ASP A 401 0.26 -5.53 4.19
CA ASP A 401 0.04 -6.18 5.49
C ASP A 401 -1.33 -5.80 6.04
N TYR A 402 -2.14 -6.80 6.39
CA TYR A 402 -3.52 -6.59 6.84
C TYR A 402 -3.55 -5.73 8.10
N ILE A 403 -4.50 -4.79 8.15
CA ILE A 403 -4.71 -3.97 9.33
C ILE A 403 -5.25 -4.83 10.47
N ARG A 404 -4.58 -4.78 11.62
CA ARG A 404 -4.97 -5.47 12.86
C ARG A 404 -5.02 -4.38 13.94
N LEU A 405 -6.22 -3.81 14.10
CA LEU A 405 -6.46 -2.63 14.92
C LEU A 405 -6.98 -3.01 16.30
N GLY A 406 -6.33 -2.54 17.36
CA GLY A 406 -6.79 -2.66 18.74
C GLY A 406 -7.22 -1.31 19.30
N TRP A 407 -8.52 -1.16 19.63
CA TRP A 407 -8.99 0.03 20.34
C TRP A 407 -8.62 -0.04 21.83
N GLN A 408 -8.20 1.09 22.41
CA GLN A 408 -7.98 1.27 23.85
C GLN A 408 -8.91 2.39 24.36
N PHE A 409 -9.75 2.10 25.35
CA PHE A 409 -10.71 3.07 25.89
C PHE A 409 -10.81 3.08 27.41
N ILE A 410 -10.98 1.94 28.08
CA ILE A 410 -11.29 1.84 29.51
C ILE A 410 -10.16 2.41 30.37
N SER A 411 -8.92 1.92 30.23
CA SER A 411 -7.83 2.25 31.15
C SER A 411 -6.87 3.27 30.54
N GLY A 412 -6.98 4.53 30.99
CA GLY A 412 -6.28 5.69 30.43
C GLY A 412 -4.76 5.71 30.57
N SER A 413 -4.18 4.75 31.30
CA SER A 413 -2.73 4.63 31.54
C SER A 413 -2.24 3.18 31.58
N ASP A 414 -3.07 2.21 31.20
CA ASP A 414 -2.58 0.85 30.98
C ASP A 414 -1.85 0.81 29.64
N ALA A 415 -0.65 0.24 29.65
CA ALA A 415 0.24 0.16 28.49
C ALA A 415 0.63 -1.30 28.18
N ARG A 416 0.11 -2.31 28.88
CA ARG A 416 0.53 -3.71 28.75
C ARG A 416 0.35 -4.30 27.34
N TYR A 417 -0.54 -3.72 26.55
CA TYR A 417 -0.83 -4.10 25.16
C TYR A 417 0.18 -3.58 24.13
N ILE A 418 1.07 -2.67 24.51
CA ILE A 418 2.04 -2.02 23.60
C ILE A 418 3.48 -2.09 24.13
N GLN A 419 3.80 -3.09 24.98
CA GLN A 419 5.14 -3.29 25.54
C GLN A 419 6.06 -4.12 24.63
N THR A 420 5.49 -4.88 23.70
CA THR A 420 6.16 -5.70 22.69
C THR A 420 5.76 -5.23 21.29
N SER A 421 6.53 -5.59 20.27
CA SER A 421 6.24 -5.18 18.89
C SER A 421 5.06 -5.94 18.25
N PRO A 422 4.43 -5.39 17.18
CA PRO A 422 3.30 -6.00 16.47
C PRO A 422 3.45 -7.47 16.07
N ASP A 423 4.67 -7.91 15.73
CA ASP A 423 4.99 -9.30 15.35
C ASP A 423 4.89 -10.29 16.54
N VAL A 424 4.97 -9.78 17.77
CA VAL A 424 4.89 -10.51 19.05
C VAL A 424 3.53 -10.36 19.73
N SER A 425 2.89 -9.18 19.63
CA SER A 425 1.54 -8.95 20.17
C SER A 425 0.43 -9.42 19.24
N GLY A 426 0.70 -9.55 17.94
CA GLY A 426 -0.24 -9.99 16.91
C GLY A 426 -1.14 -8.91 16.32
N TYR A 427 -0.89 -7.62 16.59
CA TYR A 427 -1.65 -6.52 16.02
C TYR A 427 -0.78 -5.28 15.75
N ASN A 428 -1.07 -4.52 14.68
CA ASN A 428 -0.16 -3.51 14.12
C ASN A 428 -0.67 -2.05 14.18
N VAL A 429 -1.95 -1.84 14.48
CA VAL A 429 -2.52 -0.50 14.72
C VAL A 429 -3.02 -0.39 16.15
N TYR A 430 -2.42 0.53 16.92
CA TYR A 430 -2.91 0.91 18.25
C TYR A 430 -3.84 2.12 18.14
N SER A 431 -5.07 2.01 18.63
CA SER A 431 -6.10 3.04 18.44
C SER A 431 -6.66 3.59 19.75
N PRO A 432 -6.04 4.64 20.33
CA PRO A 432 -6.46 5.22 21.59
C PRO A 432 -7.67 6.14 21.42
N VAL A 433 -8.74 5.86 22.17
CA VAL A 433 -9.97 6.65 22.22
C VAL A 433 -9.76 7.87 23.14
N MET A 434 -9.21 8.94 22.55
CA MET A 434 -8.78 10.14 23.29
C MET A 434 -9.79 11.28 23.28
N TYR A 435 -10.57 11.43 22.20
CA TYR A 435 -11.34 12.65 21.95
C TYR A 435 -12.80 12.39 21.63
N SER A 436 -13.66 13.35 21.94
CA SER A 436 -15.05 13.36 21.51
C SER A 436 -15.48 14.73 20.97
N VAL A 437 -16.18 14.74 19.85
CA VAL A 437 -16.78 15.97 19.30
C VAL A 437 -18.07 16.29 20.04
N ARG A 438 -18.25 17.56 20.39
CA ARG A 438 -19.47 18.10 21.02
C ARG A 438 -19.92 19.37 20.30
N SER A 439 -21.09 19.89 20.70
CA SER A 439 -21.75 21.06 20.09
C SER A 439 -20.93 22.36 20.07
N ASN A 440 -19.81 22.43 20.81
CA ASN A 440 -18.98 23.62 20.95
C ASN A 440 -17.46 23.36 20.85
N GLY A 441 -17.03 22.20 20.32
CA GLY A 441 -15.61 21.88 20.11
C GLY A 441 -15.26 20.39 20.27
N LEU A 442 -13.98 20.08 20.08
CA LEU A 442 -13.35 18.79 20.36
C LEU A 442 -12.94 18.70 21.84
N TYR A 443 -13.38 17.65 22.53
CA TYR A 443 -13.16 17.43 23.97
C TYR A 443 -12.23 16.25 24.22
N THR A 444 -11.17 16.44 25.00
CA THR A 444 -10.37 15.33 25.54
C THR A 444 -11.22 14.49 26.49
N LEU A 445 -11.40 13.21 26.18
CA LEU A 445 -11.96 12.19 27.08
C LEU A 445 -10.87 11.64 27.99
N LYS A 446 -9.74 11.23 27.41
CA LYS A 446 -8.62 10.56 28.07
C LYS A 446 -7.29 10.98 27.44
N ASN A 447 -6.22 10.98 28.23
CA ASN A 447 -4.91 11.40 27.79
C ASN A 447 -3.97 10.19 27.65
N PHE A 448 -3.85 9.66 26.41
CA PHE A 448 -2.96 8.55 26.08
C PHE A 448 -1.59 8.99 25.53
N SER A 449 -1.19 10.27 25.66
CA SER A 449 0.03 10.81 25.00
C SER A 449 1.31 9.97 25.26
N ASN A 450 1.48 9.47 26.49
CA ASN A 450 2.63 8.61 26.83
C ASN A 450 2.56 7.23 26.15
N ASN A 451 1.35 6.66 26.02
CA ASN A 451 1.14 5.41 25.30
C ASN A 451 1.43 5.58 23.80
N ILE A 452 1.11 6.73 23.20
CA ILE A 452 1.41 7.00 21.78
C ILE A 452 2.92 6.99 21.53
N ALA A 453 3.70 7.64 22.41
CA ALA A 453 5.17 7.61 22.33
C ALA A 453 5.75 6.19 22.48
N LEU A 454 5.22 5.39 23.41
CA LEU A 454 5.63 3.99 23.60
C LEU A 454 5.23 3.10 22.42
N ALA A 455 4.03 3.31 21.85
CA ALA A 455 3.53 2.58 20.70
C ALA A 455 4.42 2.81 19.46
N HIS A 456 4.81 4.06 19.17
CA HIS A 456 5.77 4.34 18.09
C HIS A 456 7.17 3.74 18.36
N GLN A 457 7.63 3.70 19.62
CA GLN A 457 8.92 3.08 20.00
C GLN A 457 8.93 1.56 19.80
N ASN A 458 7.80 0.90 20.06
CA ASN A 458 7.63 -0.54 19.84
C ASN A 458 7.06 -0.88 18.45
N GLY A 459 6.98 0.10 17.53
CA GLY A 459 6.70 -0.16 16.12
C GLY A 459 5.23 -0.25 15.71
N TYR A 460 4.27 0.16 16.55
CA TYR A 460 2.87 0.28 16.14
C TYR A 460 2.67 1.51 15.25
N MET A 461 1.76 1.41 14.29
CA MET A 461 1.10 2.60 13.75
C MET A 461 0.04 3.06 14.77
N VAL A 462 -0.09 4.38 14.97
CA VAL A 462 -1.11 4.92 15.89
C VAL A 462 -2.23 5.61 15.11
N TRP A 463 -3.47 5.18 15.29
CA TRP A 463 -4.66 5.80 14.68
C TRP A 463 -5.56 6.40 15.77
N LEU A 464 -5.63 7.73 15.86
CA LEU A 464 -6.32 8.44 16.93
C LEU A 464 -7.84 8.33 16.81
N THR A 465 -8.53 7.70 17.78
CA THR A 465 -9.99 7.63 17.75
C THR A 465 -10.65 8.89 18.31
N ILE A 466 -11.59 9.42 17.53
CA ILE A 466 -12.39 10.61 17.82
C ILE A 466 -13.87 10.24 17.70
N GLN A 467 -14.59 10.21 18.83
CA GLN A 467 -15.96 9.70 18.91
C GLN A 467 -17.05 10.79 18.96
N GLN A 468 -18.25 10.50 18.45
CA GLN A 468 -19.42 11.38 18.58
C GLN A 468 -20.72 10.57 18.57
N PHE A 469 -21.49 10.66 19.65
CA PHE A 469 -22.69 9.84 19.83
C PHE A 469 -23.99 10.65 19.89
N GLY A 470 -24.98 10.24 19.12
CA GLY A 470 -26.35 10.73 19.20
C GLY A 470 -26.74 11.75 18.11
N THR A 471 -28.00 12.17 18.16
CA THR A 471 -28.71 12.79 17.02
C THR A 471 -28.44 14.28 16.79
N SER A 472 -27.50 14.89 17.53
CA SER A 472 -27.11 16.30 17.42
C SER A 472 -25.60 16.45 17.17
N PRO A 473 -25.08 15.90 16.05
CA PRO A 473 -23.66 15.98 15.72
C PRO A 473 -23.22 17.40 15.36
N ASN A 474 -21.94 17.69 15.58
CA ASN A 474 -21.28 18.89 15.10
C ASN A 474 -20.40 18.55 13.89
N PHE A 475 -20.68 19.20 12.76
CA PHE A 475 -19.95 19.07 11.49
C PHE A 475 -19.28 20.40 11.07
N GLY A 476 -19.04 21.31 12.01
CA GLY A 476 -18.38 22.59 11.75
C GLY A 476 -16.94 22.42 11.28
N ASP A 477 -16.50 23.28 10.34
CA ASP A 477 -15.16 23.16 9.75
C ASP A 477 -14.03 23.40 10.78
N ASN A 478 -14.31 24.11 11.87
CA ASN A 478 -13.39 24.24 13.01
C ASN A 478 -13.10 22.89 13.69
N ILE A 479 -14.05 21.94 13.69
CA ILE A 479 -13.83 20.59 14.23
C ILE A 479 -12.80 19.84 13.37
N ILE A 480 -12.78 20.09 12.05
CA ILE A 480 -11.76 19.54 11.14
C ILE A 480 -10.39 20.16 11.46
N ASP A 481 -10.33 21.47 11.72
CA ASP A 481 -9.10 22.14 12.15
C ASP A 481 -8.58 21.59 13.49
N GLU A 482 -9.47 21.41 14.48
CA GLU A 482 -9.15 20.87 15.81
C GLU A 482 -8.68 19.41 15.73
N ILE A 483 -9.33 18.56 14.91
CA ILE A 483 -8.93 17.16 14.68
C ILE A 483 -7.54 17.08 14.05
N ILE A 484 -7.28 17.86 12.99
CA ILE A 484 -5.96 17.89 12.35
C ILE A 484 -4.90 18.43 13.33
N ALA A 485 -5.22 19.44 14.14
CA ALA A 485 -4.29 19.98 15.14
C ALA A 485 -3.87 18.93 16.18
N VAL A 486 -4.79 18.17 16.77
CA VAL A 486 -4.43 17.11 17.74
C VAL A 486 -3.69 15.94 17.09
N ALA A 487 -4.01 15.60 15.83
CA ALA A 487 -3.28 14.58 15.08
C ALA A 487 -1.81 14.97 14.84
N LEU A 488 -1.56 16.22 14.44
CA LEU A 488 -0.21 16.76 14.30
C LEU A 488 0.51 16.84 15.64
N GLN A 489 -0.18 17.23 16.72
CA GLN A 489 0.37 17.36 18.08
C GLN A 489 0.88 16.03 18.65
N HIS A 490 0.14 14.93 18.44
CA HIS A 490 0.48 13.60 19.00
C HIS A 490 1.39 12.74 18.10
N ASP A 491 1.81 13.28 16.95
CA ASP A 491 2.60 12.56 15.93
C ASP A 491 1.98 11.26 15.39
N VAL A 492 0.66 11.09 15.46
CA VAL A 492 -0.03 9.85 15.05
C VAL A 492 0.03 9.63 13.54
N ASP A 493 -0.08 8.37 13.12
CA ASP A 493 -0.05 7.96 11.71
C ASP A 493 -1.45 7.91 11.04
N GLY A 494 -2.53 8.02 11.82
CA GLY A 494 -3.90 8.01 11.27
C GLY A 494 -4.98 8.54 12.21
N LEU A 495 -6.22 8.52 11.70
CA LEU A 495 -7.46 8.94 12.36
C LEU A 495 -8.51 7.84 12.25
N ASN A 496 -9.26 7.61 13.33
CA ASN A 496 -10.37 6.68 13.36
C ASN A 496 -11.64 7.42 13.83
N ILE A 497 -12.63 7.56 12.94
CA ILE A 497 -13.79 8.45 13.16
C ILE A 497 -15.01 7.62 13.60
N ASP A 498 -15.29 7.65 14.91
CA ASP A 498 -16.32 6.87 15.60
C ASP A 498 -17.60 7.67 15.80
N PHE A 499 -18.37 7.91 14.72
CA PHE A 499 -19.56 8.76 14.75
C PHE A 499 -20.83 7.91 14.67
N GLU A 500 -21.53 7.73 15.79
CA GLU A 500 -22.66 6.79 15.93
C GLU A 500 -24.02 7.43 16.26
N GLY A 501 -25.08 6.73 15.85
CA GLY A 501 -26.45 6.99 16.31
C GLY A 501 -27.00 8.36 15.91
N MET A 502 -26.39 8.99 14.90
CA MET A 502 -26.72 10.33 14.41
C MET A 502 -28.10 10.36 13.75
N GLY A 503 -28.54 9.28 13.14
CA GLY A 503 -29.82 9.17 12.43
C GLY A 503 -29.76 9.67 10.98
N GLU A 504 -30.71 9.22 10.17
CA GLU A 504 -30.71 9.43 8.72
C GLU A 504 -30.67 10.91 8.31
N GLN A 505 -31.31 11.78 9.09
CA GLN A 505 -31.34 13.23 8.85
C GLN A 505 -29.95 13.88 8.88
N ASN A 506 -28.97 13.24 9.52
CA ASN A 506 -27.59 13.70 9.61
C ASN A 506 -26.64 13.00 8.61
N ARG A 507 -27.09 11.95 7.91
CA ARG A 507 -26.29 11.09 7.01
C ARG A 507 -25.49 11.88 5.98
N ALA A 508 -26.17 12.75 5.22
CA ALA A 508 -25.53 13.57 4.20
C ALA A 508 -24.55 14.61 4.80
N GLY A 509 -24.83 15.10 6.01
CA GLY A 509 -23.93 16.00 6.75
C GLY A 509 -22.63 15.31 7.15
N PHE A 510 -22.70 14.07 7.62
CA PHE A 510 -21.51 13.28 7.97
C PHE A 510 -20.65 12.96 6.74
N THR A 511 -21.26 12.55 5.63
CA THR A 511 -20.55 12.34 4.36
C THR A 511 -19.86 13.63 3.88
N ALA A 512 -20.53 14.79 3.99
CA ALA A 512 -19.95 16.09 3.62
C ALA A 512 -18.80 16.52 4.55
N PHE A 513 -18.89 16.21 5.85
CA PHE A 513 -17.81 16.41 6.82
C PHE A 513 -16.57 15.56 6.48
N MET A 514 -16.75 14.26 6.24
CA MET A 514 -15.66 13.37 5.84
C MET A 514 -15.02 13.78 4.51
N ALA A 515 -15.83 14.23 3.53
CA ALA A 515 -15.32 14.75 2.26
C ALA A 515 -14.43 16.00 2.39
N LYS A 516 -14.51 16.75 3.50
CA LYS A 516 -13.60 17.85 3.84
C LYS A 516 -12.39 17.40 4.67
N LEU A 517 -12.60 16.50 5.64
CA LEU A 517 -11.55 15.99 6.52
C LEU A 517 -10.54 15.11 5.77
N TYR A 518 -11.02 14.17 4.97
CA TYR A 518 -10.20 13.17 4.29
C TYR A 518 -9.07 13.75 3.42
N PRO A 519 -9.31 14.64 2.44
CA PRO A 519 -8.22 15.17 1.61
C PRO A 519 -7.19 15.97 2.44
N ARG A 520 -7.62 16.62 3.53
CA ARG A 520 -6.72 17.34 4.45
C ARG A 520 -5.85 16.37 5.27
N ALA A 521 -6.40 15.23 5.69
CA ALA A 521 -5.65 14.18 6.37
C ALA A 521 -4.67 13.46 5.43
N LYS A 522 -5.11 13.07 4.22
CA LYS A 522 -4.25 12.43 3.21
C LYS A 522 -3.07 13.31 2.79
N ALA A 523 -3.28 14.63 2.65
CA ALA A 523 -2.20 15.59 2.36
C ALA A 523 -1.13 15.68 3.47
N LEU A 524 -1.39 15.13 4.66
CA LEU A 524 -0.46 15.05 5.80
C LEU A 524 0.06 13.61 6.03
N GLY A 525 -0.17 12.70 5.09
CA GLY A 525 0.25 11.30 5.17
C GLY A 525 -0.55 10.45 6.16
N LEU A 526 -1.67 10.96 6.69
CA LEU A 526 -2.50 10.23 7.65
C LEU A 526 -3.35 9.15 6.95
N ALA A 527 -3.49 7.99 7.59
CA ALA A 527 -4.57 7.04 7.31
C ALA A 527 -5.90 7.55 7.90
N VAL A 528 -7.03 7.19 7.30
CA VAL A 528 -8.38 7.53 7.80
C VAL A 528 -9.31 6.32 7.74
N SER A 529 -9.72 5.82 8.89
CA SER A 529 -10.84 4.88 9.06
C SER A 529 -12.10 5.59 9.55
N VAL A 530 -13.27 5.02 9.24
CA VAL A 530 -14.57 5.46 9.77
C VAL A 530 -15.32 4.23 10.29
N ASP A 531 -15.85 4.33 11.50
CA ASP A 531 -16.54 3.20 12.14
C ASP A 531 -18.01 3.22 11.73
N VAL A 532 -18.51 2.07 11.28
CA VAL A 532 -19.87 1.91 10.75
C VAL A 532 -20.56 0.70 11.35
N THR A 533 -21.75 0.88 11.90
CA THR A 533 -22.58 -0.24 12.36
C THR A 533 -23.13 -1.04 11.18
N ARG A 534 -23.52 -2.30 11.42
CA ARG A 534 -24.27 -3.13 10.48
C ARG A 534 -25.54 -2.41 9.97
N HIS A 535 -25.87 -2.59 8.70
CA HIS A 535 -27.14 -2.17 8.12
C HIS A 535 -28.34 -2.58 8.98
N SER A 536 -29.18 -1.61 9.31
CA SER A 536 -30.39 -1.77 10.13
C SER A 536 -31.29 -0.55 9.97
N ASN A 537 -32.61 -0.75 10.09
CA ASN A 537 -33.63 0.31 9.90
C ASN A 537 -33.79 1.19 11.16
N ASN A 538 -32.70 1.48 11.87
CA ASN A 538 -32.68 2.28 13.08
C ASN A 538 -31.66 3.43 12.95
N ARG A 539 -31.62 4.35 13.93
CA ARG A 539 -30.77 5.54 13.87
C ARG A 539 -29.27 5.25 13.69
N TYR A 540 -28.78 4.08 14.11
CA TYR A 540 -27.39 3.68 13.94
C TYR A 540 -27.15 3.24 12.49
N GLY A 541 -27.86 2.19 12.04
CA GLY A 541 -27.69 1.66 10.68
C GLY A 541 -27.94 2.69 9.56
N LEU A 542 -28.85 3.65 9.79
CA LEU A 542 -29.20 4.73 8.86
C LEU A 542 -28.29 5.98 8.93
N SER A 543 -27.30 6.04 9.84
CA SER A 543 -26.39 7.20 9.96
C SER A 543 -25.43 7.38 8.78
N TYR A 544 -25.30 6.37 7.90
CA TYR A 544 -24.17 6.25 6.97
C TYR A 544 -24.62 6.09 5.52
N ASP A 545 -23.98 6.83 4.60
CA ASP A 545 -23.87 6.47 3.19
C ASP A 545 -22.50 5.78 3.03
N ARG A 546 -22.49 4.44 3.08
CA ARG A 546 -21.24 3.66 3.20
C ARG A 546 -20.47 3.69 1.88
N ALA A 547 -21.18 3.59 0.76
CA ALA A 547 -20.60 3.78 -0.57
C ALA A 547 -19.91 5.15 -0.74
N ALA A 548 -20.49 6.23 -0.22
CA ALA A 548 -19.85 7.55 -0.26
C ALA A 548 -18.70 7.68 0.74
N LEU A 549 -18.86 7.18 1.97
CA LEU A 549 -17.80 7.20 2.99
C LEU A 549 -16.55 6.43 2.53
N ALA A 550 -16.69 5.28 1.88
CA ALA A 550 -15.57 4.51 1.32
C ALA A 550 -14.78 5.23 0.20
N ARG A 551 -15.32 6.32 -0.38
CA ARG A 551 -14.60 7.23 -1.31
C ARG A 551 -13.87 8.36 -0.59
N VAL A 552 -14.16 8.59 0.69
CA VAL A 552 -13.58 9.64 1.56
C VAL A 552 -13.07 9.06 2.88
N SER A 553 -12.59 7.83 2.83
CA SER A 553 -11.79 7.15 3.86
C SER A 553 -10.83 6.18 3.16
N ASP A 554 -9.76 5.79 3.85
CA ASP A 554 -8.96 4.64 3.43
C ASP A 554 -9.73 3.35 3.73
N TYR A 555 -10.28 3.25 4.95
CA TYR A 555 -11.01 2.08 5.45
C TYR A 555 -12.39 2.44 6.04
N LEU A 556 -13.27 1.43 6.13
CA LEU A 556 -14.45 1.43 7.00
C LEU A 556 -14.35 0.27 7.99
N ALA A 557 -14.40 0.55 9.29
CA ALA A 557 -14.46 -0.50 10.31
C ALA A 557 -15.91 -0.90 10.55
N LEU A 558 -16.28 -2.10 10.08
CA LEU A 558 -17.61 -2.65 10.26
C LEU A 558 -17.76 -3.18 11.68
N MET A 559 -18.45 -2.44 12.55
CA MET A 559 -18.74 -2.87 13.92
C MET A 559 -19.77 -4.01 13.90
N ALA A 560 -19.27 -5.23 13.69
CA ALA A 560 -20.03 -6.47 13.63
C ALA A 560 -20.09 -7.14 15.02
N TYR A 561 -20.48 -6.37 16.03
CA TYR A 561 -20.74 -6.80 17.40
C TYR A 561 -21.91 -6.02 18.03
N ASP A 562 -22.26 -6.37 19.26
CA ASP A 562 -23.47 -5.94 19.97
C ASP A 562 -24.78 -6.22 19.22
N GLN A 563 -24.84 -7.37 18.54
CA GLN A 563 -26.07 -7.95 17.98
C GLN A 563 -27.19 -8.01 19.03
N HIS A 564 -26.86 -8.46 20.23
CA HIS A 564 -27.68 -8.33 21.43
C HIS A 564 -26.94 -7.39 22.40
N TRP A 565 -27.32 -6.12 22.38
CA TRP A 565 -26.62 -5.03 23.09
C TRP A 565 -27.03 -4.91 24.57
N ALA A 566 -26.32 -4.05 25.31
CA ALA A 566 -26.72 -3.30 26.52
C ALA A 566 -28.11 -3.59 27.14
N SER A 567 -29.13 -3.27 26.37
CA SER A 567 -30.54 -3.23 26.74
C SER A 567 -31.43 -3.98 25.74
N SER A 568 -30.90 -5.04 25.14
CA SER A 568 -31.69 -6.01 24.37
C SER A 568 -32.80 -6.59 25.27
N PRO A 569 -34.04 -6.73 24.79
CA PRO A 569 -35.12 -7.38 25.53
C PRO A 569 -34.98 -8.91 25.57
N VAL A 570 -34.03 -9.48 24.80
CA VAL A 570 -33.76 -10.92 24.72
C VAL A 570 -32.27 -11.20 24.87
N ALA A 571 -31.94 -12.34 25.50
CA ALA A 571 -30.58 -12.83 25.61
C ALA A 571 -30.07 -13.37 24.25
N GLY A 572 -28.75 -13.34 24.04
CA GLY A 572 -28.15 -13.88 22.82
C GLY A 572 -26.68 -13.52 22.62
N SER A 573 -26.13 -14.00 21.51
CA SER A 573 -24.75 -13.76 21.10
C SER A 573 -24.42 -12.26 20.91
N THR A 574 -23.20 -11.88 21.26
CA THR A 574 -22.63 -10.55 20.97
C THR A 574 -22.37 -10.35 19.47
N ALA A 575 -22.00 -11.38 18.72
CA ALA A 575 -21.60 -11.30 17.31
C ALA A 575 -21.69 -12.68 16.61
N SER A 576 -22.89 -13.17 16.30
CA SER A 576 -23.06 -14.53 15.76
C SER A 576 -22.46 -14.68 14.36
N MET A 577 -21.90 -15.85 14.03
CA MET A 577 -21.25 -16.11 12.73
C MET A 577 -22.17 -15.80 11.55
N SER A 578 -23.43 -16.23 11.65
CA SER A 578 -24.50 -16.02 10.67
C SER A 578 -24.87 -14.53 10.50
N TRP A 579 -24.88 -13.76 11.59
CA TRP A 579 -25.19 -12.32 11.56
C TRP A 579 -23.98 -11.48 11.10
N THR A 580 -22.76 -11.90 11.45
CA THR A 580 -21.48 -11.31 11.02
C THR A 580 -21.24 -11.55 9.52
N ASP A 581 -21.39 -12.77 9.01
CA ASP A 581 -21.34 -13.07 7.55
C ASP A 581 -22.36 -12.21 6.78
N SER A 582 -23.59 -12.13 7.29
CA SER A 582 -24.63 -11.24 6.75
C SER A 582 -24.24 -9.76 6.78
N ALA A 583 -23.56 -9.29 7.83
CA ALA A 583 -23.10 -7.91 7.94
C ALA A 583 -22.05 -7.56 6.87
N ILE A 584 -21.07 -8.46 6.68
CA ILE A 584 -20.02 -8.33 5.66
C ILE A 584 -20.65 -8.32 4.26
N ARG A 585 -21.48 -9.33 3.94
CA ARG A 585 -22.18 -9.42 2.64
C ARG A 585 -23.00 -8.19 2.32
N LEU A 586 -23.64 -7.55 3.32
CA LEU A 586 -24.42 -6.32 3.11
C LEU A 586 -23.51 -5.14 2.76
N LEU A 587 -22.39 -4.96 3.47
CA LEU A 587 -21.41 -3.90 3.22
C LEU A 587 -20.73 -4.03 1.85
N LEU A 588 -20.39 -5.24 1.41
CA LEU A 588 -19.70 -5.50 0.15
C LEU A 588 -20.55 -5.22 -1.12
N ASN A 589 -21.85 -4.92 -0.99
CA ASN A 589 -22.64 -4.38 -2.13
C ASN A 589 -22.37 -2.89 -2.38
N GLU A 590 -21.75 -2.19 -1.42
CA GLU A 590 -21.53 -0.73 -1.43
C GLU A 590 -20.05 -0.35 -1.39
N VAL A 591 -19.18 -1.24 -0.90
CA VAL A 591 -17.82 -0.93 -0.45
C VAL A 591 -16.83 -2.02 -0.91
N PRO A 592 -15.67 -1.66 -1.50
CA PRO A 592 -14.63 -2.64 -1.86
C PRO A 592 -14.08 -3.39 -0.63
N ALA A 593 -13.76 -4.67 -0.79
CA ALA A 593 -13.41 -5.55 0.32
C ALA A 593 -12.11 -5.15 1.02
N GLU A 594 -11.11 -4.73 0.25
CA GLU A 594 -9.82 -4.21 0.70
C GLU A 594 -9.95 -2.99 1.62
N LYS A 595 -11.10 -2.29 1.60
CA LYS A 595 -11.41 -1.17 2.50
C LYS A 595 -12.14 -1.57 3.78
N VAL A 596 -12.61 -2.81 3.92
CA VAL A 596 -13.38 -3.22 5.11
C VAL A 596 -12.43 -3.77 6.18
N LEU A 597 -12.53 -3.23 7.39
CA LEU A 597 -11.98 -3.86 8.59
C LEU A 597 -13.13 -4.55 9.34
N LEU A 598 -12.99 -5.84 9.63
CA LEU A 598 -14.02 -6.57 10.37
C LEU A 598 -13.89 -6.29 11.88
N GLY A 599 -14.88 -5.59 12.42
CA GLY A 599 -15.05 -5.37 13.86
C GLY A 599 -15.36 -6.68 14.59
N ILE A 600 -14.50 -7.07 15.54
CA ILE A 600 -14.65 -8.27 16.37
C ILE A 600 -14.70 -7.89 17.87
N PRO A 601 -15.50 -8.59 18.70
CA PRO A 601 -15.53 -8.35 20.13
C PRO A 601 -14.47 -9.20 20.86
N PHE A 602 -13.74 -8.59 21.79
CA PHE A 602 -12.98 -9.31 22.84
C PHE A 602 -13.77 -9.42 24.15
N PHE A 603 -15.08 -9.14 24.12
CA PHE A 603 -15.99 -9.27 25.26
C PHE A 603 -17.21 -10.09 24.86
N THR A 604 -17.86 -10.71 25.83
CA THR A 604 -19.23 -11.22 25.66
C THR A 604 -20.13 -10.72 26.79
N ARG A 605 -21.40 -11.10 26.78
CA ARG A 605 -22.40 -10.75 27.79
C ARG A 605 -22.77 -11.97 28.61
N ASN A 606 -22.69 -11.84 29.93
CA ASN A 606 -23.40 -12.72 30.83
C ASN A 606 -24.82 -12.21 31.02
N TRP A 607 -25.77 -12.87 30.38
CA TRP A 607 -27.20 -12.64 30.54
C TRP A 607 -27.70 -13.31 31.81
N ARG A 608 -28.61 -12.64 32.52
CA ARG A 608 -29.11 -13.09 33.83
C ARG A 608 -30.59 -12.84 33.94
N TYR A 609 -31.34 -13.89 34.21
CA TYR A 609 -32.75 -13.82 34.51
C TYR A 609 -32.90 -13.52 36.00
N ASP A 610 -33.49 -12.37 36.34
CA ASP A 610 -33.54 -11.87 37.72
C ASP A 610 -34.62 -12.54 38.60
N GLY A 611 -35.34 -13.52 38.05
CA GLY A 611 -36.17 -14.45 38.82
C GLY A 611 -35.33 -15.55 39.46
N THR A 612 -35.57 -15.82 40.74
CA THR A 612 -34.96 -16.96 41.45
C THR A 612 -35.58 -18.28 41.00
N ILE A 613 -34.72 -19.28 40.76
CA ILE A 613 -35.13 -20.69 40.73
C ILE A 613 -35.47 -21.11 42.15
N VAL A 614 -36.77 -21.33 42.38
CA VAL A 614 -37.30 -22.14 43.47
C VAL A 614 -37.48 -23.55 42.90
N ALA A 615 -37.11 -24.58 43.65
CA ALA A 615 -37.04 -25.95 43.12
C ALA A 615 -38.43 -26.55 42.78
N ASP A 616 -38.46 -27.37 41.72
CA ASP A 616 -39.50 -28.32 41.29
C ASP A 616 -40.90 -27.73 40.91
N GLN A 617 -41.08 -27.12 39.71
CA GLN A 617 -42.36 -26.77 39.01
C GLN A 617 -42.14 -25.97 37.70
N ASP A 618 -43.18 -25.70 36.82
CA ASP A 618 -43.26 -25.78 35.29
C ASP A 618 -43.20 -24.60 34.18
N LEU A 619 -42.33 -24.70 33.13
CA LEU A 619 -41.68 -23.57 32.35
C LEU A 619 -42.57 -22.59 31.58
N VAL A 620 -42.14 -21.31 31.58
CA VAL A 620 -42.81 -20.20 30.91
C VAL A 620 -41.97 -19.61 29.75
N VAL A 621 -42.20 -20.10 28.53
CA VAL A 621 -41.64 -19.52 27.29
C VAL A 621 -42.42 -18.25 26.88
N MET A 622 -41.83 -17.41 26.03
CA MET A 622 -42.52 -16.35 25.29
C MET A 622 -42.43 -16.64 23.79
N LEU A 623 -43.58 -16.65 23.11
CA LEU A 623 -43.68 -16.63 21.65
C LEU A 623 -44.50 -15.40 21.24
N GLU A 624 -44.04 -14.68 20.21
CA GLU A 624 -44.72 -13.48 19.75
C GLU A 624 -45.99 -13.81 18.95
N VAL A 625 -47.12 -13.20 19.37
CA VAL A 625 -48.39 -13.06 18.64
C VAL A 625 -49.15 -14.36 18.31
N MET A 626 -49.93 -14.84 19.29
CA MET A 626 -51.22 -15.49 19.01
C MET A 626 -52.38 -14.52 19.27
N ARG A 627 -53.43 -14.59 18.44
CA ARG A 627 -54.72 -13.90 18.63
C ARG A 627 -55.86 -14.90 18.60
N LEU A 628 -56.48 -15.15 19.75
CA LEU A 628 -57.75 -15.87 19.81
C LEU A 628 -58.90 -14.90 19.49
N ARG A 629 -59.75 -15.27 18.51
CA ARG A 629 -60.97 -14.54 18.17
C ARG A 629 -62.16 -15.49 18.24
N THR A 630 -63.08 -15.23 19.16
CA THR A 630 -64.40 -15.87 19.21
C THR A 630 -65.37 -15.01 18.41
N GLU A 631 -65.94 -15.57 17.34
CA GLU A 631 -67.03 -14.92 16.60
C GLU A 631 -68.38 -15.53 17.03
N PRO A 632 -69.45 -14.71 17.21
CA PRO A 632 -70.74 -15.26 17.60
C PRO A 632 -71.40 -15.96 16.41
N THR A 633 -71.61 -17.27 16.52
CA THR A 633 -72.48 -17.99 15.58
C THR A 633 -73.92 -17.53 15.74
N THR A 634 -74.51 -16.97 14.67
CA THR A 634 -75.96 -16.79 14.59
C THR A 634 -76.65 -18.15 14.52
N ALA A 635 -77.75 -18.30 15.27
CA ALA A 635 -78.44 -19.55 15.63
C ALA A 635 -77.73 -20.35 16.74
N GLY A 636 -78.48 -20.64 17.81
CA GLY A 636 -77.93 -21.14 19.08
C GLY A 636 -77.54 -22.62 19.05
N GLY A 637 -76.26 -22.88 19.34
CA GLY A 637 -75.71 -24.20 19.66
C GLY A 637 -74.38 -24.03 20.38
N SER A 638 -74.16 -24.76 21.48
CA SER A 638 -73.00 -24.57 22.36
C SER A 638 -71.75 -25.28 21.84
N ALA A 639 -71.21 -24.82 20.70
CA ALA A 639 -69.98 -25.34 20.10
C ALA A 639 -69.13 -24.20 19.51
N THR A 640 -68.09 -23.78 20.24
CA THR A 640 -67.11 -22.80 19.76
C THR A 640 -66.19 -23.45 18.72
N VAL A 641 -66.23 -22.98 17.47
CA VAL A 641 -65.33 -23.46 16.40
C VAL A 641 -64.22 -22.43 16.15
N ILE A 642 -62.98 -22.83 16.41
CA ILE A 642 -61.78 -22.00 16.25
C ILE A 642 -61.05 -22.43 14.97
N ARG A 643 -60.67 -21.48 14.08
CA ARG A 643 -59.82 -21.75 12.90
C ARG A 643 -58.96 -20.55 12.46
N THR A 644 -57.62 -20.73 12.51
CA THR A 644 -56.59 -20.07 11.65
C THR A 644 -56.42 -18.53 11.74
N ALA A 645 -55.31 -17.89 11.37
CA ALA A 645 -53.94 -18.26 10.91
C ALA A 645 -53.07 -16.97 10.99
N GLN A 646 -51.73 -16.92 10.95
CA GLN A 646 -50.61 -17.88 11.04
C GLN A 646 -49.38 -17.04 11.54
N ILE A 647 -48.13 -17.50 11.71
CA ILE A 647 -47.29 -18.53 11.06
C ILE A 647 -46.65 -19.42 12.15
N GLY A 648 -46.31 -20.70 11.91
CA GLY A 648 -46.43 -21.47 10.66
C GLY A 648 -47.29 -22.73 10.76
N GLU A 649 -47.49 -23.27 11.96
CA GLU A 649 -48.10 -24.59 12.19
C GLU A 649 -49.47 -24.47 12.89
N ALA A 650 -50.03 -25.59 13.37
CA ALA A 650 -51.48 -25.71 13.60
C ALA A 650 -51.84 -26.33 14.96
N PHE A 651 -52.11 -25.47 15.94
CA PHE A 651 -52.48 -25.89 17.29
C PHE A 651 -53.85 -26.57 17.39
N THR A 652 -53.99 -27.50 18.34
CA THR A 652 -55.25 -28.16 18.69
C THR A 652 -55.68 -27.76 20.11
N CYS A 653 -56.90 -27.26 20.27
CA CYS A 653 -57.44 -26.97 21.61
C CYS A 653 -57.92 -28.27 22.28
N LEU A 654 -57.39 -28.55 23.47
CA LEU A 654 -57.64 -29.77 24.24
C LEU A 654 -58.75 -29.60 25.29
N GLY A 655 -58.99 -28.38 25.79
CA GLY A 655 -60.10 -28.08 26.72
C GLY A 655 -60.03 -26.69 27.39
N GLU A 656 -61.10 -26.30 28.08
CA GLU A 656 -61.12 -25.15 29.03
C GLU A 656 -60.63 -25.64 30.40
N VAL A 657 -59.70 -24.90 31.02
CA VAL A 657 -59.15 -25.20 32.34
C VAL A 657 -59.96 -24.45 33.40
N ALA A 658 -60.56 -25.19 34.33
CA ALA A 658 -61.44 -24.63 35.35
C ALA A 658 -60.81 -24.68 36.74
N GLY A 659 -60.66 -23.52 37.38
CA GLY A 659 -60.41 -23.42 38.83
C GLY A 659 -59.19 -22.60 39.27
N GLU A 660 -58.23 -22.33 38.37
CA GLU A 660 -56.95 -21.70 38.72
C GLU A 660 -56.72 -20.36 38.01
N SER A 661 -55.91 -19.50 38.64
CA SER A 661 -55.65 -18.11 38.23
C SER A 661 -54.16 -17.90 37.96
N ILE A 662 -53.68 -18.34 36.81
CA ILE A 662 -52.29 -18.15 36.37
C ILE A 662 -52.13 -16.67 35.95
N GLY A 663 -51.09 -15.99 36.45
CA GLY A 663 -50.79 -14.59 36.09
C GLY A 663 -51.86 -13.54 36.46
N GLY A 664 -52.91 -13.93 37.19
CA GLY A 664 -54.09 -13.10 37.48
C GLY A 664 -55.25 -13.23 36.47
N ASP A 665 -55.08 -14.02 35.41
CA ASP A 665 -56.15 -14.31 34.44
C ASP A 665 -57.01 -15.50 34.89
N THR A 666 -58.33 -15.37 34.74
CA THR A 666 -59.33 -16.32 35.27
C THR A 666 -59.96 -17.24 34.22
N LYS A 667 -59.41 -17.27 32.99
CA LYS A 667 -59.85 -18.13 31.89
C LYS A 667 -58.68 -18.64 31.09
N TRP A 668 -58.54 -19.95 31.03
CA TRP A 668 -57.41 -20.63 30.39
C TRP A 668 -57.89 -21.78 29.50
N TYR A 669 -57.21 -21.98 28.38
CA TYR A 669 -57.42 -23.12 27.49
C TYR A 669 -56.14 -23.94 27.42
N MET A 670 -56.26 -25.26 27.53
CA MET A 670 -55.18 -26.19 27.26
C MET A 670 -55.11 -26.43 25.75
N VAL A 671 -53.91 -26.36 25.18
CA VAL A 671 -53.64 -26.51 23.74
C VAL A 671 -52.41 -27.38 23.51
N ASP A 672 -52.44 -28.14 22.42
CA ASP A 672 -51.29 -28.82 21.82
C ASP A 672 -50.78 -27.93 20.68
N VAL A 673 -49.50 -27.56 20.73
CA VAL A 673 -48.77 -26.88 19.65
C VAL A 673 -47.67 -27.84 19.20
N ASP A 674 -47.89 -28.46 18.04
CA ASP A 674 -46.93 -29.29 17.32
C ASP A 674 -46.31 -30.45 18.14
N GLY A 675 -47.09 -31.00 19.08
CA GLY A 675 -46.72 -32.07 20.01
C GLY A 675 -46.35 -31.59 21.42
N GLN A 676 -46.29 -30.27 21.65
CA GLN A 676 -46.05 -29.67 22.97
C GLN A 676 -47.37 -29.20 23.59
N VAL A 677 -47.76 -29.84 24.71
CA VAL A 677 -48.94 -29.44 25.49
C VAL A 677 -48.61 -28.24 26.39
N GLY A 678 -49.54 -27.29 26.46
CA GLY A 678 -49.46 -26.12 27.32
C GLY A 678 -50.77 -25.34 27.42
N TYR A 679 -50.70 -24.12 27.94
CA TYR A 679 -51.86 -23.29 28.28
C TYR A 679 -51.82 -21.92 27.59
N VAL A 680 -52.99 -21.37 27.26
CA VAL A 680 -53.17 -19.99 26.73
C VAL A 680 -54.33 -19.27 27.44
N SER A 681 -54.17 -17.97 27.71
CA SER A 681 -55.22 -17.15 28.32
C SER A 681 -56.34 -16.85 27.32
N GLY A 682 -57.58 -16.89 27.80
CA GLY A 682 -58.82 -16.80 27.03
C GLY A 682 -59.33 -15.39 26.71
N TYR A 683 -58.59 -14.32 27.05
CA TYR A 683 -58.98 -12.95 26.72
C TYR A 683 -58.59 -12.54 25.29
N SER A 684 -59.39 -11.64 24.70
CA SER A 684 -59.19 -11.16 23.33
C SER A 684 -58.04 -10.15 23.24
N GLY A 685 -56.80 -10.63 23.17
CA GLY A 685 -55.59 -9.83 23.09
C GLY A 685 -54.39 -10.63 22.58
N TYR A 686 -53.19 -10.12 22.84
CA TYR A 686 -51.95 -10.89 22.70
C TYR A 686 -51.90 -11.90 23.85
N THR A 687 -51.94 -13.20 23.56
CA THR A 687 -51.92 -14.25 24.59
C THR A 687 -50.60 -15.01 24.59
N ARG A 688 -50.19 -15.49 25.78
CA ARG A 688 -48.93 -16.20 26.02
C ARG A 688 -49.19 -17.71 26.05
N PHE A 689 -48.36 -18.49 25.37
CA PHE A 689 -48.33 -19.95 25.49
C PHE A 689 -47.41 -20.35 26.64
N ILE A 690 -47.89 -21.24 27.53
CA ILE A 690 -47.17 -21.71 28.71
C ILE A 690 -47.04 -23.24 28.62
N PRO A 691 -45.86 -23.78 28.28
CA PRO A 691 -45.59 -25.22 28.30
C PRO A 691 -45.77 -25.91 29.66
N GLN A 692 -45.69 -27.24 29.65
CA GLN A 692 -45.73 -28.11 30.82
C GLN A 692 -44.32 -28.71 31.13
N GLY A 693 -43.48 -28.03 31.92
CA GLY A 693 -42.17 -28.54 32.44
C GLY A 693 -41.05 -27.49 32.74
N GLU A 694 -40.71 -27.24 34.04
CA GLU A 694 -39.85 -26.26 34.84
C GLU A 694 -39.94 -24.64 34.81
N VAL A 695 -40.85 -23.96 35.59
CA VAL A 695 -41.22 -22.52 35.80
C VAL A 695 -40.02 -21.69 36.22
N HIS A 696 -39.85 -20.53 35.58
CA HIS A 696 -39.29 -19.35 36.24
C HIS A 696 -40.33 -18.21 36.22
N GLY A 697 -40.51 -17.54 37.36
CA GLY A 697 -41.48 -16.45 37.54
C GLY A 697 -41.13 -15.19 36.73
N GLU A 698 -41.92 -14.11 36.87
CA GLU A 698 -41.75 -12.87 36.09
C GLU A 698 -40.37 -12.21 36.32
N ALA A 699 -39.39 -12.64 35.54
CA ALA A 699 -38.00 -12.23 35.63
C ALA A 699 -37.74 -11.00 34.75
N GLY A 700 -37.10 -9.98 35.33
CA GLY A 700 -36.35 -9.02 34.53
C GLY A 700 -35.17 -9.73 33.85
N LEU A 701 -34.80 -9.29 32.64
CA LEU A 701 -33.55 -9.68 32.01
C LEU A 701 -32.52 -8.58 32.26
N SER A 702 -31.41 -8.92 32.90
CA SER A 702 -30.24 -8.04 33.01
C SER A 702 -29.01 -8.71 32.41
N ASN A 703 -27.95 -7.93 32.14
CA ASN A 703 -26.67 -8.47 31.69
C ASN A 703 -25.51 -7.59 32.16
N TYR A 704 -24.31 -8.14 32.08
CA TYR A 704 -23.07 -7.37 32.15
C TYR A 704 -22.04 -7.97 31.19
N ALA A 705 -21.13 -7.13 30.69
CA ALA A 705 -20.05 -7.58 29.82
C ALA A 705 -18.95 -8.28 30.64
N ILE A 706 -18.36 -9.33 30.07
CA ILE A 706 -17.23 -10.09 30.62
C ILE A 706 -16.13 -10.19 29.54
N PRO A 707 -14.84 -10.11 29.93
CA PRO A 707 -13.72 -10.23 28.98
C PRO A 707 -13.62 -11.62 28.37
N MET A 708 -12.92 -11.73 27.24
CA MET A 708 -12.52 -13.00 26.62
C MET A 708 -11.82 -13.90 27.65
N GLN A 709 -10.98 -13.33 28.52
CA GLN A 709 -10.38 -14.09 29.62
C GLN A 709 -11.43 -14.82 30.48
N SER A 710 -12.60 -14.23 30.76
CA SER A 710 -13.66 -14.92 31.50
C SER A 710 -14.24 -16.09 30.72
N ALA A 711 -14.38 -15.98 29.40
CA ALA A 711 -14.83 -17.10 28.55
C ALA A 711 -13.83 -18.27 28.58
N LEU A 712 -12.53 -17.96 28.55
CA LEU A 712 -11.45 -18.95 28.71
C LEU A 712 -11.44 -19.55 30.14
N ASP A 713 -11.64 -18.73 31.18
CA ASP A 713 -11.73 -19.20 32.57
C ASP A 713 -12.87 -20.22 32.73
N ILE A 714 -14.05 -19.98 32.13
CA ILE A 714 -15.22 -20.90 32.21
C ILE A 714 -14.85 -22.28 31.68
N LEU A 715 -14.17 -22.34 30.53
CA LEU A 715 -13.76 -23.59 29.90
C LEU A 715 -12.62 -24.29 30.68
N ALA A 716 -11.66 -23.52 31.20
CA ALA A 716 -10.50 -24.04 31.92
C ALA A 716 -10.84 -24.54 33.34
N ASN A 717 -11.85 -23.97 34.00
CA ASN A 717 -12.28 -24.35 35.35
C ASN A 717 -13.44 -25.36 35.40
N TYR A 718 -13.94 -25.84 34.25
CA TYR A 718 -15.13 -26.71 34.21
C TYR A 718 -14.84 -28.13 34.72
N ASP A 719 -15.51 -28.51 35.81
CA ASP A 719 -15.56 -29.88 36.32
C ASP A 719 -16.89 -30.55 35.95
N ALA A 720 -16.83 -31.43 34.95
CA ALA A 720 -17.96 -32.25 34.51
C ALA A 720 -18.44 -33.28 35.54
N GLY A 721 -17.64 -33.60 36.56
CA GLY A 721 -18.01 -34.50 37.66
C GLY A 721 -18.91 -33.86 38.72
N THR A 722 -18.82 -32.53 38.89
CA THR A 722 -19.70 -31.75 39.79
C THR A 722 -20.68 -30.84 39.06
N GLY A 723 -20.49 -30.60 37.76
CA GLY A 723 -21.26 -29.62 36.99
C GLY A 723 -20.97 -28.19 37.44
N THR A 724 -19.73 -27.87 37.81
CA THR A 724 -19.32 -26.55 38.31
C THR A 724 -18.22 -25.93 37.46
N SER A 725 -18.10 -24.60 37.52
CA SER A 725 -16.99 -23.83 36.97
C SER A 725 -16.92 -22.46 37.68
N GLN A 726 -15.95 -21.63 37.32
CA GLN A 726 -15.81 -20.26 37.82
C GLN A 726 -15.12 -19.36 36.78
N PHE A 727 -15.36 -18.05 36.87
CA PHE A 727 -14.62 -17.05 36.09
C PHE A 727 -14.39 -15.76 36.86
N THR A 728 -13.37 -15.00 36.46
CA THR A 728 -13.11 -13.67 37.04
C THR A 728 -13.67 -12.58 36.13
N THR A 729 -14.52 -11.71 36.68
CA THR A 729 -15.02 -10.51 35.99
C THR A 729 -13.93 -9.44 35.80
N LEU A 730 -14.15 -8.47 34.90
CA LEU A 730 -13.23 -7.31 34.72
C LEU A 730 -12.98 -6.52 36.02
N ALA A 731 -13.91 -6.57 36.98
CA ALA A 731 -13.78 -5.95 38.30
C ALA A 731 -13.03 -6.82 39.33
N GLY A 732 -12.39 -7.93 38.92
CA GLY A 732 -11.67 -8.85 39.81
C GLY A 732 -12.56 -9.72 40.70
N THR A 733 -13.89 -9.67 40.52
CA THR A 733 -14.82 -10.51 41.29
C THR A 733 -14.94 -11.88 40.65
N VAL A 734 -14.66 -12.93 41.40
CA VAL A 734 -14.84 -14.33 40.99
C VAL A 734 -16.32 -14.71 41.08
N VAL A 735 -16.88 -15.23 39.99
CA VAL A 735 -18.24 -15.77 39.90
C VAL A 735 -18.15 -17.28 39.97
N GLN A 736 -18.84 -17.87 40.95
CA GLN A 736 -18.99 -19.32 41.09
C GLN A 736 -20.22 -19.79 40.32
N MET A 737 -20.11 -20.92 39.60
CA MET A 737 -21.12 -21.44 38.70
C MET A 737 -21.49 -22.86 39.10
N ARG A 738 -22.79 -23.17 39.22
CA ARG A 738 -23.31 -24.54 39.42
C ARG A 738 -24.28 -24.94 38.31
N ASN A 739 -24.50 -26.23 38.14
CA ASN A 739 -25.32 -26.81 37.07
C ASN A 739 -24.87 -26.30 35.68
N VAL A 740 -23.56 -26.14 35.49
CA VAL A 740 -22.98 -25.62 34.25
C VAL A 740 -23.25 -26.61 33.11
N GLN A 741 -23.84 -26.13 32.02
CA GLN A 741 -23.95 -26.84 30.75
C GLN A 741 -23.15 -26.08 29.70
N ILE A 742 -22.44 -26.82 28.84
CA ILE A 742 -21.60 -26.26 27.78
C ILE A 742 -21.97 -26.99 26.49
N GLU A 743 -22.50 -26.25 25.52
CA GLU A 743 -23.06 -26.79 24.27
C GLU A 743 -22.57 -26.00 23.05
N ALA A 744 -22.53 -26.64 21.87
CA ALA A 744 -22.23 -25.97 20.62
C ALA A 744 -23.53 -25.43 20.00
N ASP A 745 -23.76 -24.11 20.10
CA ASP A 745 -24.92 -23.48 19.49
C ASP A 745 -24.68 -23.30 17.99
N ALA A 746 -25.21 -24.24 17.20
CA ALA A 746 -25.10 -24.24 15.75
C ALA A 746 -25.78 -23.04 15.06
N ALA A 747 -26.71 -22.34 15.71
CA ALA A 747 -27.37 -21.16 15.14
C ALA A 747 -26.49 -19.90 15.23
N SER A 748 -25.72 -19.77 16.32
CA SER A 748 -24.72 -18.70 16.46
C SER A 748 -23.34 -19.05 15.93
N GLY A 749 -23.00 -20.34 15.88
CA GLY A 749 -21.67 -20.85 15.54
C GLY A 749 -20.65 -20.77 16.69
N GLN A 750 -21.11 -20.56 17.92
CA GLN A 750 -20.29 -20.35 19.12
C GLN A 750 -20.58 -21.41 20.20
N THR A 751 -19.67 -21.52 21.16
CA THR A 751 -19.94 -22.25 22.41
C THR A 751 -20.96 -21.46 23.23
N LYS A 752 -22.08 -22.08 23.60
CA LYS A 752 -23.03 -21.53 24.56
C LYS A 752 -22.83 -22.20 25.92
N VAL A 753 -22.93 -21.40 26.99
CA VAL A 753 -22.87 -21.85 28.37
C VAL A 753 -24.11 -21.39 29.11
N THR A 754 -24.76 -22.29 29.84
CA THR A 754 -25.82 -21.96 30.79
C THR A 754 -25.42 -22.41 32.18
N TYR A 755 -25.74 -21.63 33.21
CA TYR A 755 -25.41 -21.97 34.59
C TYR A 755 -26.31 -21.27 35.60
N ILE A 756 -26.29 -21.74 36.84
CA ILE A 756 -26.97 -21.12 37.97
C ILE A 756 -25.95 -20.42 38.88
N ASP A 757 -26.22 -19.16 39.24
CA ASP A 757 -25.34 -18.39 40.14
C ASP A 757 -25.61 -18.67 41.64
N VAL A 758 -24.79 -18.08 42.51
CA VAL A 758 -24.91 -18.21 43.97
C VAL A 758 -26.15 -17.53 44.57
N GLN A 759 -26.93 -16.81 43.77
CA GLN A 759 -28.26 -16.29 44.12
C GLN A 759 -29.40 -17.15 43.54
N ASN A 760 -29.10 -18.34 42.99
CA ASN A 760 -30.05 -19.23 42.32
C ASN A 760 -30.77 -18.61 41.12
N ARG A 761 -30.09 -17.77 40.33
CA ARG A 761 -30.61 -17.25 39.05
C ARG A 761 -30.02 -18.00 37.87
N LEU A 762 -30.84 -18.22 36.84
CA LEU A 762 -30.36 -18.70 35.54
C LEU A 762 -29.52 -17.61 34.86
N ASN A 763 -28.38 -18.01 34.33
CA ASN A 763 -27.47 -17.18 33.55
C ASN A 763 -27.12 -17.89 32.21
N GLU A 764 -26.94 -17.11 31.15
CA GLU A 764 -26.58 -17.58 29.81
C GLU A 764 -25.44 -16.74 29.20
N ILE A 765 -24.49 -17.40 28.54
CA ILE A 765 -23.32 -16.78 27.91
C ILE A 765 -23.09 -17.44 26.54
N TRP A 766 -22.84 -16.64 25.51
CA TRP A 766 -22.28 -17.12 24.24
C TRP A 766 -20.81 -16.75 24.22
N LEU A 767 -19.90 -17.72 24.21
CA LEU A 767 -18.48 -17.46 24.41
C LEU A 767 -17.86 -16.79 23.20
N GLU A 768 -17.06 -15.75 23.46
CA GLU A 768 -16.00 -15.34 22.56
C GLU A 768 -14.73 -16.07 23.01
N ASP A 769 -14.43 -17.17 22.33
CA ASP A 769 -13.28 -18.06 22.53
C ASP A 769 -12.38 -18.10 21.28
N TYR A 770 -11.24 -18.78 21.37
CA TYR A 770 -10.29 -18.84 20.25
C TYR A 770 -10.87 -19.44 18.96
N ASP A 771 -11.80 -20.40 19.05
CA ASP A 771 -12.46 -21.01 17.89
C ASP A 771 -13.42 -20.00 17.22
N SER A 772 -14.21 -19.27 18.01
CA SER A 772 -15.05 -18.17 17.53
C SER A 772 -14.26 -17.05 16.84
N LEU A 773 -13.03 -16.76 17.29
CA LEU A 773 -12.17 -15.75 16.67
C LEU A 773 -11.51 -16.26 15.39
N CYS A 774 -11.02 -17.51 15.37
CA CYS A 774 -10.52 -18.13 14.13
C CYS A 774 -11.59 -18.17 13.03
N LYS A 775 -12.86 -18.43 13.37
CA LYS A 775 -13.98 -18.35 12.41
C LYS A 775 -14.17 -16.93 11.83
N ARG A 776 -13.96 -15.88 12.63
CA ARG A 776 -14.02 -14.48 12.12
C ARG A 776 -12.81 -14.13 11.26
N ARG A 777 -11.62 -14.66 11.58
CA ARG A 777 -10.43 -14.57 10.71
C ARG A 777 -10.66 -15.26 9.36
N GLN A 778 -11.33 -16.42 9.36
CA GLN A 778 -11.75 -17.12 8.14
C GLN A 778 -12.79 -16.33 7.32
N LEU A 779 -13.70 -15.58 7.95
CA LEU A 779 -14.61 -14.67 7.23
C LEU A 779 -13.84 -13.50 6.58
N MET A 780 -12.87 -12.90 7.27
CA MET A 780 -12.00 -11.87 6.70
C MET A 780 -11.26 -12.39 5.45
N GLU A 781 -10.76 -13.62 5.53
CA GLU A 781 -10.03 -14.31 4.46
C GLU A 781 -10.93 -14.69 3.27
N LEU A 782 -12.11 -15.27 3.54
CA LEU A 782 -13.12 -15.67 2.55
C LEU A 782 -13.61 -14.51 1.68
N TYR A 783 -13.61 -13.29 2.22
CA TYR A 783 -14.05 -12.09 1.52
C TYR A 783 -12.89 -11.17 1.07
N ASN A 784 -11.63 -11.53 1.34
CA ASN A 784 -10.47 -10.68 1.08
C ASN A 784 -10.61 -9.26 1.68
N LEU A 785 -10.97 -9.20 2.97
CA LEU A 785 -11.12 -7.94 3.69
C LEU A 785 -9.76 -7.34 4.06
N GLY A 786 -9.66 -6.00 4.08
CA GLY A 786 -8.43 -5.27 4.43
C GLY A 786 -7.90 -5.51 5.84
N GLY A 787 -8.70 -6.09 6.75
CA GLY A 787 -8.20 -6.52 8.05
C GLY A 787 -9.26 -6.76 9.13
N LEU A 788 -8.82 -6.74 10.38
CA LEU A 788 -9.60 -6.89 11.61
C LEU A 788 -9.45 -5.66 12.52
N ALA A 789 -10.49 -5.36 13.28
CA ALA A 789 -10.47 -4.33 14.33
C ALA A 789 -11.17 -4.85 15.59
N ALA A 790 -10.51 -4.85 16.74
CA ALA A 790 -11.01 -5.54 17.94
C ALA A 790 -11.39 -4.57 19.07
N TRP A 791 -12.65 -4.66 19.53
CA TRP A 791 -13.16 -3.89 20.66
C TRP A 791 -13.21 -4.74 21.94
N SER A 792 -12.47 -4.41 22.99
CA SER A 792 -11.30 -3.50 23.06
C SER A 792 -10.15 -4.23 23.75
N LEU A 793 -8.94 -3.70 23.66
CA LEU A 793 -7.73 -4.32 24.22
C LEU A 793 -7.89 -4.65 25.71
N GLU A 794 -8.64 -3.84 26.46
CA GLU A 794 -8.90 -4.08 27.89
C GLU A 794 -9.73 -5.34 28.22
N TRP A 795 -10.35 -5.97 27.21
CA TRP A 795 -11.13 -7.22 27.37
C TRP A 795 -10.39 -8.48 26.88
N LEU A 796 -9.20 -8.32 26.27
CA LEU A 796 -8.34 -9.37 25.73
C LEU A 796 -7.91 -10.41 26.79
N ASP A 797 -7.48 -11.59 26.34
CA ASP A 797 -6.88 -12.61 27.20
C ASP A 797 -5.57 -12.12 27.85
N ASN A 798 -5.23 -12.65 29.04
CA ASN A 798 -4.06 -12.21 29.79
C ASN A 798 -2.71 -12.50 29.10
N GLY A 799 -2.66 -13.44 28.15
CA GLY A 799 -1.48 -13.80 27.39
C GLY A 799 -1.34 -13.10 26.04
N GLN A 800 -2.34 -12.32 25.62
CA GLN A 800 -2.47 -11.74 24.27
C GLN A 800 -2.40 -12.82 23.16
N GLN A 801 -2.82 -14.05 23.46
CA GLN A 801 -2.79 -15.16 22.49
C GLN A 801 -3.89 -15.03 21.43
N ALA A 802 -5.00 -14.35 21.72
CA ALA A 802 -6.07 -14.17 20.74
C ALA A 802 -5.58 -13.44 19.48
N TRP A 803 -4.80 -12.36 19.64
CA TRP A 803 -4.20 -11.66 18.50
C TRP A 803 -3.17 -12.51 17.77
N ASN A 804 -2.34 -13.28 18.48
CA ASN A 804 -1.41 -14.21 17.83
C ASN A 804 -2.15 -15.27 16.98
N MET A 805 -3.31 -15.76 17.43
CA MET A 805 -4.18 -16.67 16.67
C MET A 805 -5.00 -15.99 15.54
N LEU A 806 -4.87 -14.66 15.38
CA LEU A 806 -5.40 -13.87 14.27
C LEU A 806 -4.31 -13.33 13.33
N LYS A 807 -3.04 -13.40 13.78
CA LYS A 807 -1.85 -12.92 13.06
C LYS A 807 -1.37 -13.93 12.01
N ASP A 808 -1.31 -15.19 12.43
CA ASP A 808 -0.91 -16.37 11.64
C ASP A 808 -2.07 -16.90 10.75
#